data_AF-A0A2T2N3I0-F1
#
_entry.id   AF-A0A2T2N3I0-F1
#
_cell.length_a   1.000
_cell.length_b   1.000
_cell.length_c   1.000
_cell.angle_alpha   90.00
_cell.angle_beta   90.00
_cell.angle_gamma   90.00
#
_symmetry.space_group_name_H-M   'P 1'
#
loop_
_entity.id
_entity.type
_entity.pdbx_description
1 polymer ?
#
loop_
_entity_poly.entity_id
_entity_poly.type
_entity_poly.pdbx_seq_one_letter_code
_entity_poly.pdbx_strand_id
1 'polypeptide(L)'
;MRAYAEVEGYRAIEKSVQLKGYIGTIHNSQVDDDNESNDQYSCSSPKSSFSDEEGYCDVPLEVPARDDYEKHIEFDLAGLPHTKISKSYLERLSKHLDFETMLKYVALPRLTVEDMHPVRKQNQRRQLQHRLGGASSDIHSEQYSNQKKGAEDMKTVFDWLRGKGVKVIVKVMVIDDGDTPHSDRAIEESLEEFQVENWDWKKLDISSEVISRSTTKVEEVSLYCSGNNAVLMGWGSSYGFPNKAKFPQLKRLNLFIRQGLEDCDYLQRYIDDFKKSIEECERIRLSYRIDDNLISYASDFQTSVEQLQHEHEWISHMKSFRTFLKNIEAGRSLQVKVAIIDDCVDASLDILGPNVIASGMTFCPHQNSDFLVNPYFAPSGKHSTQMATLIAKVCPNVRLYIARLNESTIFDRGRRQITAKSAAEAVNWAVECGVDIISMSWTIEGENESIPELEAAIMNAERKDIVMFCSASDQGHNSNAQSCYPGSWMKCIRIGAATSTGEKVTWVPDFQYDFLFPGKNIPFMDNEGKVQSYESGSSLATALAAGLAGTLLFCSRLLIHIEMVDQDDSAYLRGKHKMQKAFGKMCQGTNSKWPLVDQYFGSGFKRMLSNNALTENGKAIHSGVSIDEFSWDTISQKTLFDLLKSLIGDRMKLRKN
;
A
#
# COMPACT_ATOMS: atom_id res chain seq x y z
N MET A 1 -18.84 -43.24 42.21
CA MET A 1 -19.94 -42.30 42.52
C MET A 1 -19.42 -41.14 43.37
N ARG A 2 -18.83 -40.13 42.72
CA ARG A 2 -18.60 -38.75 43.17
C ARG A 2 -17.63 -38.11 42.16
N ALA A 3 -18.20 -37.69 41.03
CA ALA A 3 -17.58 -36.82 40.02
C ALA A 3 -18.67 -36.45 38.99
N TYR A 4 -19.73 -35.77 39.45
CA TYR A 4 -20.81 -35.18 38.62
C TYR A 4 -21.63 -34.25 39.53
N ALA A 5 -21.04 -33.14 39.99
CA ALA A 5 -21.75 -32.02 40.61
C ALA A 5 -20.78 -30.86 40.93
N GLU A 6 -20.11 -30.29 39.93
CA GLU A 6 -19.35 -29.03 40.13
C GLU A 6 -19.09 -28.28 38.81
N VAL A 7 -20.03 -28.34 37.86
CA VAL A 7 -19.95 -27.64 36.55
C VAL A 7 -21.07 -26.60 36.34
N GLU A 8 -21.96 -26.39 37.33
CA GLU A 8 -23.06 -25.40 37.22
C GLU A 8 -22.88 -24.13 38.08
N GLY A 9 -21.73 -23.93 38.74
CA GLY A 9 -21.49 -22.78 39.62
C GLY A 9 -20.95 -21.51 38.95
N TYR A 10 -20.36 -21.60 37.75
CA TYR A 10 -19.61 -20.48 37.13
C TYR A 10 -20.30 -19.80 35.94
N ARG A 11 -21.51 -20.22 35.54
CA ARG A 11 -22.30 -19.58 34.47
C ARG A 11 -23.20 -18.41 34.93
N ALA A 12 -23.08 -17.96 36.18
CA ALA A 12 -23.97 -16.96 36.76
C ALA A 12 -23.33 -15.59 37.07
N ILE A 13 -22.05 -15.34 36.73
CA ILE A 13 -21.35 -14.09 37.10
C ILE A 13 -21.12 -13.12 35.93
N GLU A 14 -21.37 -13.50 34.67
CA GLU A 14 -21.28 -12.57 33.52
C GLU A 14 -22.61 -11.89 33.13
N LYS A 15 -23.73 -12.22 33.78
CA LYS A 15 -25.04 -11.61 33.49
C LYS A 15 -25.53 -10.57 34.50
N SER A 16 -24.74 -10.20 35.51
CA SER A 16 -25.14 -9.21 36.53
C SER A 16 -24.29 -7.93 36.59
N VAL A 17 -23.42 -7.67 35.60
CA VAL A 17 -22.69 -6.39 35.49
C VAL A 17 -23.32 -5.41 34.48
N GLN A 18 -24.41 -5.81 33.82
CA GLN A 18 -25.36 -4.87 33.23
C GLN A 18 -26.56 -4.76 34.18
N LEU A 19 -26.90 -3.51 34.56
CA LEU A 19 -27.86 -3.10 35.60
C LEU A 19 -27.34 -3.08 37.04
N LYS A 20 -26.58 -2.03 37.38
CA LYS A 20 -26.81 -1.16 38.56
C LYS A 20 -25.72 -0.08 38.64
N GLY A 21 -25.92 1.01 37.91
CA GLY A 21 -25.26 2.27 38.19
C GLY A 21 -26.32 3.27 38.62
N TYR A 22 -26.63 3.34 39.92
CA TYR A 22 -27.23 4.53 40.56
C TYR A 22 -27.24 4.36 42.09
N ILE A 23 -26.75 5.41 42.78
CA ILE A 23 -26.88 5.77 44.21
C ILE A 23 -25.79 5.27 45.19
N GLY A 24 -24.87 6.20 45.55
CA GLY A 24 -24.85 6.85 46.87
C GLY A 24 -24.25 6.13 48.10
N THR A 25 -23.00 6.50 48.42
CA THR A 25 -22.47 6.97 49.73
C THR A 25 -22.65 6.16 51.06
N ILE A 26 -21.52 6.05 51.79
CA ILE A 26 -21.30 6.09 53.27
C ILE A 26 -20.77 4.81 53.99
N HIS A 27 -19.55 5.01 54.55
CA HIS A 27 -18.86 4.53 55.78
C HIS A 27 -18.55 3.07 56.16
N ASN A 28 -17.27 2.94 56.62
CA ASN A 28 -16.68 2.26 57.81
C ASN A 28 -17.08 0.80 58.07
N SER A 29 -16.23 -0.12 58.53
CA SER A 29 -15.06 -0.11 59.44
C SER A 29 -14.49 -1.55 59.36
N GLN A 30 -13.17 -1.77 59.30
CA GLN A 30 -12.23 -1.91 60.42
C GLN A 30 -12.38 -3.22 61.22
N VAL A 31 -11.22 -3.73 61.68
CA VAL A 31 -10.95 -4.76 62.72
C VAL A 31 -10.61 -6.14 62.14
N ASP A 32 -9.31 -6.49 62.01
CA ASP A 32 -8.37 -7.06 63.02
C ASP A 32 -8.63 -8.60 63.15
N ASP A 33 -7.69 -9.51 63.39
CA ASP A 33 -6.33 -9.46 63.93
C ASP A 33 -5.66 -10.85 63.78
N ASP A 34 -4.36 -10.91 64.09
CA ASP A 34 -3.61 -12.02 64.73
C ASP A 34 -3.14 -13.25 63.92
N ASN A 35 -1.82 -13.39 63.70
CA ASN A 35 -0.77 -14.06 64.55
C ASN A 35 -0.59 -15.55 64.13
N GLU A 36 0.57 -16.21 64.13
CA GLU A 36 1.92 -15.96 64.66
C GLU A 36 2.87 -17.05 64.13
N SER A 37 4.19 -16.82 64.28
CA SER A 37 5.30 -17.80 64.48
C SER A 37 5.79 -18.64 63.28
N ASN A 38 7.00 -18.41 62.75
CA ASN A 38 8.36 -18.77 63.22
C ASN A 38 8.69 -20.27 63.17
N ASP A 39 9.63 -20.67 62.31
CA ASP A 39 10.99 -21.03 62.79
C ASP A 39 11.99 -21.30 61.65
N GLN A 40 13.22 -20.85 61.91
CA GLN A 40 14.44 -20.95 61.12
C GLN A 40 15.11 -22.34 61.27
N TYR A 41 16.01 -22.72 60.36
CA TYR A 41 17.43 -23.00 60.67
C TYR A 41 18.21 -23.39 59.40
N SER A 42 19.51 -23.14 59.45
CA SER A 42 20.45 -22.97 58.35
C SER A 42 21.66 -23.93 58.43
N CYS A 43 22.30 -24.12 57.27
CA CYS A 43 23.75 -24.28 57.02
C CYS A 43 24.52 -25.52 57.55
N SER A 44 25.22 -26.23 56.63
CA SER A 44 26.70 -26.28 56.49
C SER A 44 27.24 -27.58 55.84
N SER A 45 28.42 -27.44 55.19
CA SER A 45 29.15 -28.37 54.31
C SER A 45 29.83 -29.58 55.01
N PRO A 46 30.47 -30.51 54.26
CA PRO A 46 31.95 -30.50 54.22
C PRO A 46 32.61 -30.97 52.89
N LYS A 47 33.94 -30.74 52.84
CA LYS A 47 34.94 -30.96 51.76
C LYS A 47 35.41 -32.42 51.61
N SER A 48 35.91 -32.80 50.42
CA SER A 48 37.17 -33.57 50.25
C SER A 48 37.70 -33.57 48.81
N SER A 49 39.01 -33.72 48.68
CA SER A 49 39.94 -33.46 47.57
C SER A 49 40.43 -34.72 46.81
N PHE A 50 41.30 -34.49 45.79
CA PHE A 50 42.11 -35.39 44.93
C PHE A 50 41.44 -35.81 43.60
N SER A 51 42.11 -35.98 42.47
CA SER A 51 43.31 -35.42 41.80
C SER A 51 43.33 -35.99 40.36
N ASP A 52 44.05 -35.32 39.46
CA ASP A 52 44.69 -35.82 38.23
C ASP A 52 43.93 -35.89 36.88
N GLU A 53 44.38 -34.99 36.01
CA GLU A 53 44.76 -35.11 34.59
C GLU A 53 44.10 -36.17 33.67
N GLU A 54 43.49 -35.72 32.58
CA GLU A 54 43.90 -35.94 31.17
C GLU A 54 42.70 -35.84 30.20
N GLY A 55 42.91 -35.21 29.02
CA GLY A 55 42.15 -35.50 27.80
C GLY A 55 41.04 -34.51 27.41
N TYR A 56 41.42 -33.33 26.92
CA TYR A 56 40.50 -32.46 26.15
C TYR A 56 40.35 -33.03 24.72
N CYS A 57 39.28 -33.81 24.49
CA CYS A 57 38.81 -34.11 23.14
C CYS A 57 37.62 -33.19 22.85
N ASP A 58 37.86 -32.15 22.03
CA ASP A 58 36.82 -31.33 21.42
C ASP A 58 35.93 -32.22 20.54
N VAL A 59 34.77 -32.59 21.07
CA VAL A 59 33.64 -33.05 20.27
C VAL A 59 32.90 -31.79 19.82
N PRO A 60 32.81 -31.47 18.52
CA PRO A 60 32.01 -30.35 18.09
C PRO A 60 30.55 -30.62 18.50
N LEU A 61 29.98 -29.72 19.28
CA LEU A 61 28.53 -29.60 19.45
C LEU A 61 27.92 -29.51 18.05
N GLU A 62 27.26 -30.59 17.63
CA GLU A 62 26.38 -30.57 16.45
C GLU A 62 25.34 -29.49 16.69
N VAL A 63 25.52 -28.38 15.99
CA VAL A 63 24.51 -27.33 15.85
C VAL A 63 23.33 -27.98 15.13
N PRO A 64 22.11 -27.98 15.69
CA PRO A 64 20.97 -28.54 14.99
C PRO A 64 20.77 -27.80 13.65
N ALA A 65 20.50 -28.58 12.60
CA ALA A 65 20.30 -28.09 11.25
C ALA A 65 19.33 -26.91 11.22
N ARG A 66 19.78 -25.79 10.65
CA ARG A 66 18.99 -24.58 10.40
C ARG A 66 18.11 -24.79 9.18
N ASP A 67 16.98 -25.47 9.34
CA ASP A 67 15.96 -25.58 8.30
C ASP A 67 14.61 -25.12 8.86
N ASP A 68 14.38 -23.79 8.93
CA ASP A 68 13.02 -23.21 9.03
C ASP A 68 12.98 -21.67 8.82
N TYR A 69 13.70 -21.13 7.84
CA TYR A 69 13.50 -19.73 7.42
C TYR A 69 12.56 -19.65 6.23
N GLU A 70 11.56 -18.76 6.31
CA GLU A 70 10.62 -18.42 5.25
C GLU A 70 11.37 -17.95 3.99
N LYS A 71 11.09 -18.59 2.85
CA LYS A 71 11.72 -18.26 1.57
C LYS A 71 10.99 -17.10 0.90
N HIS A 72 11.77 -16.16 0.39
CA HIS A 72 11.31 -14.96 -0.28
C HIS A 72 10.83 -15.31 -1.70
N ILE A 73 9.66 -14.81 -2.07
CA ILE A 73 9.10 -14.94 -3.42
C ILE A 73 9.11 -13.60 -4.17
N GLU A 74 9.65 -12.53 -3.60
CA GLU A 74 9.79 -11.21 -4.22
C GLU A 74 11.23 -10.70 -4.15
N PHE A 75 11.68 -10.02 -5.20
CA PHE A 75 12.92 -9.24 -5.16
C PHE A 75 12.71 -7.84 -5.74
N ASP A 76 12.70 -6.85 -4.85
CA ASP A 76 12.35 -5.47 -5.18
C ASP A 76 13.43 -4.51 -4.70
N LEU A 77 14.07 -3.82 -5.64
CA LEU A 77 15.05 -2.77 -5.37
C LEU A 77 14.53 -1.38 -5.74
N ALA A 78 13.27 -1.23 -6.16
CA ALA A 78 12.70 0.05 -6.60
C ALA A 78 12.70 1.11 -5.48
N GLY A 79 12.62 0.68 -4.22
CA GLY A 79 12.66 1.56 -3.05
C GLY A 79 14.04 2.08 -2.65
N LEU A 80 15.11 1.76 -3.39
CA LEU A 80 16.44 2.24 -3.05
C LEU A 80 16.54 3.77 -3.19
N PRO A 81 17.11 4.49 -2.20
CA PRO A 81 17.24 5.94 -2.26
C PRO A 81 18.31 6.41 -3.26
N HIS A 82 19.11 5.48 -3.79
CA HIS A 82 20.22 5.75 -4.69
C HIS A 82 20.26 4.72 -5.82
N THR A 83 20.67 5.15 -7.02
CA THR A 83 20.76 4.32 -8.23
C THR A 83 22.05 3.52 -8.35
N LYS A 84 22.84 3.44 -7.27
CA LYS A 84 24.14 2.76 -7.25
C LYS A 84 24.20 1.74 -6.13
N ILE A 85 24.58 0.51 -6.46
CA ILE A 85 24.84 -0.56 -5.50
C ILE A 85 26.20 -1.19 -5.79
N SER A 86 26.81 -1.85 -4.81
CA SER A 86 28.04 -2.63 -5.00
C SER A 86 27.74 -4.11 -5.10
N LYS A 87 28.61 -4.93 -5.71
CA LYS A 87 28.47 -6.40 -5.62
C LYS A 87 28.44 -6.89 -4.17
N SER A 88 29.23 -6.25 -3.29
CA SER A 88 29.22 -6.53 -1.85
C SER A 88 27.90 -6.18 -1.15
N TYR A 89 27.07 -5.31 -1.73
CA TYR A 89 25.71 -5.07 -1.24
C TYR A 89 24.83 -6.29 -1.49
N LEU A 90 24.85 -6.86 -2.70
CA LEU A 90 24.13 -8.10 -3.03
C LEU A 90 24.63 -9.29 -2.18
N GLU A 91 25.94 -9.39 -1.93
CA GLU A 91 26.50 -10.41 -1.02
C GLU A 91 26.04 -10.22 0.43
N ARG A 92 25.86 -8.99 0.91
CA ARG A 92 25.30 -8.77 2.25
C ARG A 92 23.82 -9.13 2.31
N LEU A 93 23.04 -8.76 1.29
CA LEU A 93 21.65 -9.19 1.16
C LEU A 93 21.54 -10.71 1.15
N SER A 94 22.52 -11.40 0.55
CA SER A 94 22.57 -12.86 0.48
C SER A 94 22.58 -13.58 1.83
N LYS A 95 22.91 -12.87 2.93
CA LYS A 95 22.89 -13.39 4.31
C LYS A 95 21.50 -13.35 4.94
N HIS A 96 20.59 -12.59 4.35
CA HIS A 96 19.26 -12.32 4.89
C HIS A 96 18.15 -12.77 3.93
N LEU A 97 18.47 -12.91 2.63
CA LEU A 97 17.56 -13.37 1.60
C LEU A 97 17.86 -14.84 1.25
N ASP A 98 16.87 -15.69 1.53
CA ASP A 98 16.76 -17.03 0.98
C ASP A 98 15.54 -17.05 0.06
N PHE A 99 15.70 -17.44 -1.20
CA PHE A 99 14.64 -17.33 -2.21
C PHE A 99 14.00 -18.68 -2.49
N GLU A 100 12.72 -18.65 -2.86
CA GLU A 100 12.10 -19.77 -3.55
C GLU A 100 12.68 -19.93 -4.95
N THR A 101 12.47 -21.12 -5.52
CA THR A 101 12.82 -21.37 -6.93
C THR A 101 11.96 -20.55 -7.91
N MET A 102 10.83 -20.02 -7.44
CA MET A 102 9.89 -19.21 -8.19
C MET A 102 9.64 -17.89 -7.48
N LEU A 103 9.92 -16.78 -8.16
CA LEU A 103 9.59 -15.44 -7.69
C LEU A 103 8.27 -14.97 -8.32
N LYS A 104 7.40 -14.42 -7.48
CA LYS A 104 6.21 -13.65 -7.86
C LYS A 104 6.60 -12.45 -8.72
N TYR A 105 7.65 -11.71 -8.36
CA TYR A 105 8.19 -10.66 -9.22
C TYR A 105 9.63 -10.27 -8.89
N VAL A 106 10.27 -9.65 -9.89
CA VAL A 106 11.54 -8.93 -9.79
C VAL A 106 11.33 -7.50 -10.25
N ALA A 107 11.67 -6.52 -9.41
CA ALA A 107 11.53 -5.09 -9.71
C ALA A 107 12.85 -4.34 -9.51
N LEU A 108 13.38 -3.77 -10.60
CA LEU A 108 14.69 -3.12 -10.62
C LEU A 108 14.57 -1.69 -11.19
N PRO A 109 14.96 -0.65 -10.42
CA PRO A 109 15.03 0.70 -10.93
C PRO A 109 16.26 0.85 -11.82
N ARG A 110 16.53 2.07 -12.30
CA ARG A 110 17.79 2.36 -12.99
C ARG A 110 18.93 2.18 -12.00
N LEU A 111 19.75 1.14 -12.19
CA LEU A 111 20.82 0.76 -11.29
C LEU A 111 22.17 0.67 -12.01
N THR A 112 23.23 1.07 -11.30
CA THR A 112 24.62 0.78 -11.63
C THR A 112 25.23 -0.08 -10.53
N VAL A 113 25.91 -1.16 -10.91
CA VAL A 113 26.56 -2.11 -10.01
C VAL A 113 28.08 -1.90 -10.05
N GLU A 114 28.64 -1.31 -9.00
CA GLU A 114 30.07 -1.01 -8.93
C GLU A 114 30.90 -2.20 -8.41
N ASP A 115 32.05 -2.43 -9.06
CA ASP A 115 33.09 -3.34 -8.58
C ASP A 115 34.05 -2.58 -7.64
N MET A 116 34.04 -2.92 -6.36
CA MET A 116 35.08 -2.48 -5.42
C MET A 116 36.38 -3.25 -5.69
N HIS A 117 37.13 -2.85 -6.71
CA HIS A 117 38.55 -3.16 -6.78
C HIS A 117 39.35 -2.05 -6.09
N PRO A 118 40.26 -2.36 -5.16
CA PRO A 118 41.12 -1.34 -4.57
C PRO A 118 41.94 -0.71 -5.69
N VAL A 119 41.87 0.62 -5.81
CA VAL A 119 42.60 1.44 -6.77
C VAL A 119 44.11 1.19 -6.61
N ARG A 120 44.65 0.19 -7.33
CA ARG A 120 46.09 -0.03 -7.46
C ARG A 120 46.62 0.85 -8.60
N LYS A 121 47.14 2.02 -8.20
CA LYS A 121 48.25 2.75 -8.84
C LYS A 121 48.31 2.70 -10.38
N GLN A 122 47.33 3.25 -11.09
CA GLN A 122 47.49 3.57 -12.53
C GLN A 122 47.83 5.04 -12.80
N ASN A 123 47.82 5.91 -11.78
CA ASN A 123 48.11 7.34 -11.96
C ASN A 123 49.59 7.74 -11.90
N GLN A 124 50.53 6.80 -11.66
CA GLN A 124 51.97 7.13 -11.70
C GLN A 124 52.66 6.88 -13.05
N ARG A 125 52.02 6.15 -13.98
CA ARG A 125 52.61 5.87 -15.31
C ARG A 125 52.25 6.90 -16.38
N ARG A 126 51.12 7.59 -16.27
CA ARG A 126 50.69 8.63 -17.22
C ARG A 126 51.46 9.96 -17.08
N GLN A 127 52.11 10.23 -15.95
CA GLN A 127 52.90 11.46 -15.75
C GLN A 127 54.39 11.35 -16.15
N LEU A 128 54.91 10.15 -16.42
CA LEU A 128 56.31 9.97 -16.87
C LEU A 128 56.49 9.91 -18.39
N GLN A 129 55.42 9.75 -19.17
CA GLN A 129 55.49 9.65 -20.63
C GLN A 129 55.42 11.00 -21.35
N HIS A 130 55.18 12.10 -20.63
CA HIS A 130 55.04 13.44 -21.20
C HIS A 130 56.35 14.28 -21.22
N ARG A 131 57.51 13.69 -20.90
CA ARG A 131 58.81 14.42 -20.79
C ARG A 131 59.92 13.99 -21.75
N LEU A 132 59.67 13.13 -22.72
CA LEU A 132 60.67 12.82 -23.75
C LEU A 132 60.02 12.90 -25.12
N GLY A 133 60.17 14.07 -25.75
CA GLY A 133 59.81 14.27 -27.15
C GLY A 133 60.81 13.57 -28.07
N GLY A 134 60.29 13.05 -29.18
CA GLY A 134 61.07 12.54 -30.30
C GLY A 134 60.14 12.28 -31.48
N ALA A 135 60.25 13.11 -32.51
CA ALA A 135 59.50 13.02 -33.75
C ALA A 135 59.88 11.75 -34.54
N SER A 136 58.90 11.00 -35.01
CA SER A 136 58.97 10.23 -36.27
C SER A 136 57.58 9.73 -36.66
N SER A 137 57.33 9.81 -37.97
CA SER A 137 56.14 9.50 -38.76
C SER A 137 55.60 8.07 -38.68
N ASP A 138 54.27 7.98 -38.82
CA ASP A 138 53.43 6.96 -39.47
C ASP A 138 53.69 5.47 -39.22
N ILE A 139 52.67 4.79 -38.66
CA ILE A 139 52.05 3.56 -39.22
C ILE A 139 50.75 3.30 -38.44
N HIS A 140 49.65 3.11 -39.19
CA HIS A 140 48.35 2.63 -38.74
C HIS A 140 48.43 1.46 -37.76
N SER A 141 47.95 1.67 -36.54
CA SER A 141 47.25 0.66 -35.73
C SER A 141 46.53 1.33 -34.57
N GLU A 142 45.50 2.11 -34.87
CA GLU A 142 44.48 2.38 -33.84
C GLU A 142 43.78 1.06 -33.55
N GLN A 143 44.27 0.41 -32.51
CA GLN A 143 43.60 -0.67 -31.80
C GLN A 143 42.18 -0.19 -31.50
N TYR A 144 41.19 -0.80 -32.17
CA TYR A 144 39.79 -0.74 -31.76
C TYR A 144 39.72 -1.11 -30.28
N SER A 145 39.70 -0.10 -29.41
CA SER A 145 39.37 -0.33 -28.02
C SER A 145 37.94 -0.87 -28.01
N ASN A 146 37.77 -2.12 -27.59
CA ASN A 146 36.47 -2.75 -27.32
C ASN A 146 35.78 -2.03 -26.14
N GLN A 147 35.45 -0.74 -26.29
CA GLN A 147 34.56 -0.04 -25.39
C GLN A 147 33.15 -0.56 -25.69
N LYS A 148 32.72 -1.57 -24.93
CA LYS A 148 31.32 -1.99 -24.89
C LYS A 148 30.46 -0.77 -24.54
N LYS A 149 29.53 -0.40 -25.43
CA LYS A 149 28.76 0.86 -25.37
C LYS A 149 27.45 0.78 -24.57
N GLY A 150 27.07 -0.38 -24.02
CA GLY A 150 25.81 -0.58 -23.28
C GLY A 150 26.03 -0.94 -21.81
N ALA A 151 25.03 -0.69 -20.97
CA ALA A 151 25.04 -1.11 -19.57
C ALA A 151 24.99 -2.64 -19.44
N GLU A 152 25.68 -3.20 -18.45
CA GLU A 152 25.72 -4.64 -18.12
C GLU A 152 25.29 -4.91 -16.66
N ASP A 153 24.75 -3.90 -15.99
CA ASP A 153 24.46 -3.91 -14.56
C ASP A 153 23.35 -4.88 -14.20
N MET A 154 22.28 -4.93 -15.01
CA MET A 154 21.16 -5.87 -14.80
C MET A 154 21.62 -7.33 -14.88
N LYS A 155 22.55 -7.64 -15.78
CA LYS A 155 23.12 -8.98 -15.90
C LYS A 155 23.74 -9.43 -14.58
N THR A 156 24.43 -8.54 -13.88
CA THR A 156 25.03 -8.86 -12.57
C THR A 156 23.97 -9.21 -11.53
N VAL A 157 22.84 -8.49 -11.52
CA VAL A 157 21.74 -8.74 -10.58
C VAL A 157 21.03 -10.08 -10.89
N PHE A 158 20.75 -10.36 -12.16
CA PHE A 158 20.10 -11.60 -12.56
C PHE A 158 21.01 -12.82 -12.45
N ASP A 159 22.32 -12.69 -12.74
CA ASP A 159 23.31 -13.74 -12.46
C ASP A 159 23.35 -14.09 -10.96
N TRP A 160 23.22 -13.07 -10.10
CA TRP A 160 23.13 -13.27 -8.66
C TRP A 160 21.84 -13.99 -8.25
N LEU A 161 20.68 -13.63 -8.81
CA LEU A 161 19.41 -14.34 -8.58
C LEU A 161 19.47 -15.81 -9.06
N ARG A 162 20.10 -16.04 -10.21
CA ARG A 162 20.33 -17.40 -10.74
C ARG A 162 21.22 -18.21 -9.80
N GLY A 163 22.29 -17.58 -9.29
CA GLY A 163 23.16 -18.17 -8.27
C GLY A 163 22.46 -18.48 -6.94
N LYS A 164 21.31 -17.86 -6.68
CA LYS A 164 20.44 -18.14 -5.53
C LYS A 164 19.38 -19.23 -5.79
N GLY A 165 19.39 -19.86 -6.96
CA GLY A 165 18.50 -20.98 -7.28
C GLY A 165 17.13 -20.58 -7.82
N VAL A 166 16.91 -19.29 -8.12
CA VAL A 166 15.70 -18.81 -8.81
C VAL A 166 15.69 -19.33 -10.25
N LYS A 167 14.54 -19.84 -10.70
CA LYS A 167 14.33 -20.41 -12.04
C LYS A 167 13.12 -19.81 -12.76
N VAL A 168 12.08 -19.45 -12.01
CA VAL A 168 10.83 -18.90 -12.55
C VAL A 168 10.62 -17.49 -12.01
N ILE A 169 10.26 -16.55 -12.88
CA ILE A 169 9.90 -15.19 -12.49
C ILE A 169 8.57 -14.84 -13.13
N VAL A 170 7.51 -14.77 -12.34
CA VAL A 170 6.17 -14.50 -12.85
C VAL A 170 6.08 -13.10 -13.47
N LYS A 171 6.76 -12.09 -12.90
CA LYS A 171 6.83 -10.74 -13.50
C LYS A 171 8.21 -10.10 -13.37
N VAL A 172 8.78 -9.64 -14.48
CA VAL A 172 10.02 -8.84 -14.50
C VAL A 172 9.68 -7.39 -14.83
N MET A 173 10.14 -6.47 -13.99
CA MET A 173 10.00 -5.02 -14.16
C MET A 173 11.37 -4.35 -14.07
N VAL A 174 11.83 -3.72 -15.15
CA VAL A 174 13.16 -3.08 -15.21
C VAL A 174 13.05 -1.68 -15.85
N ILE A 175 13.58 -0.65 -15.17
CA ILE A 175 13.77 0.68 -15.79
C ILE A 175 15.08 0.70 -16.57
N ASP A 176 14.99 0.82 -17.90
CA ASP A 176 16.14 0.82 -18.81
C ASP A 176 16.02 1.88 -19.92
N ASP A 177 15.46 3.05 -19.58
CA ASP A 177 15.18 4.15 -20.52
C ASP A 177 16.19 5.31 -20.37
N GLY A 178 17.41 5.01 -19.91
CA GLY A 178 18.48 5.99 -19.73
C GLY A 178 19.22 6.33 -21.00
N ASP A 179 20.16 7.28 -20.90
CA ASP A 179 21.01 7.71 -22.02
C ASP A 179 21.82 6.53 -22.61
N THR A 180 22.12 5.55 -21.77
CA THR A 180 22.82 4.32 -22.14
C THR A 180 22.01 3.11 -21.66
N PRO A 181 21.01 2.66 -22.43
CA PRO A 181 20.23 1.47 -22.07
C PRO A 181 21.09 0.20 -22.19
N HIS A 182 20.60 -0.91 -21.64
CA HIS A 182 21.27 -2.21 -21.78
C HIS A 182 21.25 -2.64 -23.25
N SER A 183 22.36 -3.27 -23.67
CA SER A 183 22.40 -3.87 -25.02
C SER A 183 21.44 -5.07 -25.11
N ASP A 184 20.92 -5.36 -26.30
CA ASP A 184 20.06 -6.53 -26.54
C ASP A 184 20.67 -7.82 -26.00
N ARG A 185 21.98 -8.01 -26.23
CA ARG A 185 22.74 -9.13 -25.68
C ARG A 185 22.75 -9.17 -24.15
N ALA A 186 22.90 -8.02 -23.48
CA ALA A 186 22.89 -7.97 -22.02
C ALA A 186 21.50 -8.31 -21.46
N ILE A 187 20.43 -7.93 -22.13
CA ILE A 187 19.05 -8.29 -21.77
C ILE A 187 18.82 -9.79 -21.93
N GLU A 188 19.23 -10.35 -23.08
CA GLU A 188 19.19 -11.80 -23.35
C GLU A 188 19.94 -12.57 -22.25
N GLU A 189 21.20 -12.23 -21.99
CA GLU A 189 22.03 -12.89 -20.96
C GLU A 189 21.47 -12.72 -19.53
N SER A 190 20.78 -11.60 -19.25
CA SER A 190 20.14 -11.35 -17.95
C SER A 190 18.98 -12.32 -17.70
N LEU A 191 18.15 -12.57 -18.71
CA LEU A 191 16.92 -13.35 -18.55
C LEU A 191 17.05 -14.78 -19.08
N GLU A 192 18.21 -15.14 -19.64
CA GLU A 192 18.53 -16.50 -20.06
C GLU A 192 18.26 -17.50 -18.92
N GLU A 193 17.68 -18.64 -19.28
CA GLU A 193 17.27 -19.74 -18.39
C GLU A 193 16.10 -19.44 -17.44
N PHE A 194 15.69 -18.17 -17.26
CA PHE A 194 14.51 -17.84 -16.48
C PHE A 194 13.22 -18.10 -17.28
N GLN A 195 12.24 -18.71 -16.62
CA GLN A 195 10.88 -18.76 -17.15
C GLN A 195 10.15 -17.48 -16.74
N VAL A 196 10.12 -16.51 -17.66
CA VAL A 196 9.41 -15.23 -17.46
C VAL A 196 8.04 -15.27 -18.11
N GLU A 197 6.99 -15.00 -17.31
CA GLU A 197 5.59 -15.00 -17.75
C GLU A 197 5.10 -13.59 -18.13
N ASN A 198 5.42 -12.57 -17.34
CA ASN A 198 5.04 -11.18 -17.61
C ASN A 198 6.29 -10.31 -17.77
N TRP A 199 6.45 -9.73 -18.96
CA TRP A 199 7.61 -8.94 -19.35
C TRP A 199 7.31 -7.45 -19.35
N ASP A 200 8.08 -6.69 -18.56
CA ASP A 200 8.02 -5.24 -18.53
C ASP A 200 9.43 -4.64 -18.39
N TRP A 201 10.14 -4.57 -19.52
CA TRP A 201 11.47 -3.97 -19.58
C TRP A 201 11.38 -2.64 -20.32
N LYS A 202 11.58 -1.53 -19.59
CA LYS A 202 11.41 -0.16 -20.10
C LYS A 202 12.59 0.29 -20.95
N LYS A 203 12.76 -0.34 -22.11
CA LYS A 203 13.71 0.05 -23.15
C LYS A 203 12.93 0.41 -24.39
N LEU A 204 13.18 1.59 -24.93
CA LEU A 204 12.54 2.03 -26.18
C LEU A 204 12.93 1.10 -27.34
N ASP A 205 11.92 0.80 -28.15
CA ASP A 205 12.06 0.10 -29.43
C ASP A 205 12.76 -1.25 -29.34
N ILE A 206 12.54 -1.98 -28.24
CA ILE A 206 13.12 -3.32 -28.06
C ILE A 206 12.64 -4.29 -29.16
N SER A 207 13.56 -5.02 -29.76
CA SER A 207 13.21 -6.01 -30.79
C SER A 207 12.43 -7.17 -30.16
N SER A 208 11.38 -7.64 -30.82
CA SER A 208 10.66 -8.85 -30.40
C SER A 208 11.56 -10.09 -30.39
N GLU A 209 12.62 -10.11 -31.19
CA GLU A 209 13.60 -11.19 -31.20
C GLU A 209 14.30 -11.35 -29.85
N VAL A 210 14.68 -10.23 -29.21
CA VAL A 210 15.34 -10.21 -27.89
C VAL A 210 14.47 -10.89 -26.84
N ILE A 211 13.17 -10.55 -26.84
CA ILE A 211 12.20 -11.13 -25.90
C ILE A 211 12.05 -12.63 -26.16
N SER A 212 11.91 -13.04 -27.43
CA SER A 212 11.74 -14.46 -27.79
C SER A 212 12.95 -15.33 -27.49
N ARG A 213 14.16 -14.76 -27.56
CA ARG A 213 15.42 -15.42 -27.19
C ARG A 213 15.59 -15.52 -25.67
N SER A 214 15.06 -14.55 -24.94
CA SER A 214 15.09 -14.53 -23.48
C SER A 214 14.11 -15.54 -22.87
N THR A 215 12.87 -15.60 -23.36
CA THR A 215 11.84 -16.52 -22.85
C THR A 215 10.80 -16.88 -23.91
N THR A 216 10.32 -18.12 -23.87
CA THR A 216 9.16 -18.59 -24.67
C THR A 216 7.88 -18.73 -23.85
N LYS A 217 7.96 -18.47 -22.54
CA LYS A 217 6.85 -18.61 -21.57
C LYS A 217 6.01 -17.34 -21.40
N VAL A 218 6.37 -16.27 -22.09
CA VAL A 218 5.72 -14.97 -21.91
C VAL A 218 4.25 -15.00 -22.34
N GLU A 219 3.38 -14.58 -21.43
CA GLU A 219 1.94 -14.41 -21.63
C GLU A 219 1.54 -12.95 -21.84
N GLU A 220 2.30 -12.01 -21.27
CA GLU A 220 2.05 -10.56 -21.36
C GLU A 220 3.35 -9.79 -21.57
N VAL A 221 3.34 -8.84 -22.51
CA VAL A 221 4.49 -7.96 -22.80
C VAL A 221 4.06 -6.50 -22.80
N SER A 222 4.76 -5.68 -22.03
CA SER A 222 4.72 -4.22 -22.12
C SER A 222 5.82 -3.71 -23.05
N LEU A 223 5.43 -2.94 -24.06
CA LEU A 223 6.28 -2.42 -25.14
C LEU A 223 6.36 -0.91 -25.06
N TYR A 224 7.56 -0.37 -25.21
CA TYR A 224 7.82 1.08 -25.17
C TYR A 224 8.31 1.53 -26.55
N CYS A 225 7.55 2.39 -27.20
CA CYS A 225 7.78 2.84 -28.56
C CYS A 225 8.16 4.32 -28.59
N SER A 226 9.21 4.67 -29.34
CA SER A 226 9.60 6.06 -29.59
C SER A 226 8.69 6.81 -30.59
N GLY A 227 7.68 6.12 -31.15
CA GLY A 227 6.89 6.57 -32.28
C GLY A 227 7.44 6.10 -33.64
N ASN A 228 8.51 5.29 -33.65
CA ASN A 228 9.11 4.78 -34.88
C ASN A 228 8.24 3.71 -35.58
N ASN A 229 7.69 4.06 -36.74
CA ASN A 229 6.82 3.15 -37.49
C ASN A 229 7.52 1.85 -37.94
N ALA A 230 8.83 1.88 -38.23
CA ALA A 230 9.54 0.66 -38.63
C ALA A 230 9.54 -0.39 -37.51
N VAL A 231 9.56 0.05 -36.25
CA VAL A 231 9.49 -0.80 -35.06
C VAL A 231 8.09 -1.40 -34.91
N LEU A 232 7.05 -0.56 -35.02
CA LEU A 232 5.65 -1.00 -34.99
C LEU A 232 5.36 -2.04 -36.08
N MET A 233 5.81 -1.78 -37.32
CA MET A 233 5.69 -2.75 -38.42
C MET A 233 6.45 -4.05 -38.14
N GLY A 234 7.66 -3.96 -37.56
CA GLY A 234 8.43 -5.13 -37.15
C GLY A 234 7.70 -6.00 -36.12
N TRP A 235 7.15 -5.35 -35.09
CA TRP A 235 6.37 -6.01 -34.04
C TRP A 235 5.07 -6.64 -34.56
N GLY A 236 4.37 -5.96 -35.45
CA GLY A 236 3.09 -6.40 -36.05
C GLY A 236 3.25 -7.44 -37.17
N SER A 237 4.46 -7.62 -37.70
CA SER A 237 4.72 -8.57 -38.78
C SER A 237 4.55 -10.04 -38.34
N SER A 238 4.42 -10.95 -39.32
CA SER A 238 4.42 -12.40 -39.09
C SER A 238 5.70 -12.95 -38.45
N TYR A 239 6.80 -12.17 -38.46
CA TYR A 239 8.06 -12.50 -37.80
C TYR A 239 8.17 -11.92 -36.38
N GLY A 240 7.23 -11.04 -35.99
CA GLY A 240 7.12 -10.38 -34.69
C GLY A 240 6.23 -11.13 -33.68
N PHE A 241 5.43 -10.41 -32.90
CA PHE A 241 4.60 -10.97 -31.82
C PHE A 241 3.50 -11.94 -32.28
N PRO A 242 2.89 -11.77 -33.47
CA PRO A 242 1.97 -12.77 -34.02
C PRO A 242 2.59 -14.16 -34.23
N ASN A 243 3.93 -14.27 -34.29
CA ASN A 243 4.61 -15.53 -34.54
C ASN A 243 4.42 -16.54 -33.39
N LYS A 244 3.58 -17.56 -33.61
CA LYS A 244 3.25 -18.58 -32.60
C LYS A 244 4.44 -19.47 -32.20
N ALA A 245 5.43 -19.65 -33.07
CA ALA A 245 6.62 -20.43 -32.73
C ALA A 245 7.51 -19.70 -31.73
N LYS A 246 7.62 -18.37 -31.87
CA LYS A 246 8.37 -17.51 -30.94
C LYS A 246 7.59 -17.22 -29.65
N PHE A 247 6.29 -16.98 -29.78
CA PHE A 247 5.43 -16.54 -28.69
C PHE A 247 4.20 -17.44 -28.53
N PRO A 248 4.36 -18.71 -28.12
CA PRO A 248 3.26 -19.68 -28.07
C PRO A 248 2.21 -19.35 -27.00
N GLN A 249 2.60 -18.67 -25.91
CA GLN A 249 1.72 -18.40 -24.75
C GLN A 249 1.23 -16.94 -24.66
N LEU A 250 1.71 -16.05 -25.52
CA LEU A 250 1.36 -14.63 -25.51
C LEU A 250 -0.15 -14.40 -25.69
N LYS A 251 -0.75 -13.66 -24.77
CA LYS A 251 -2.19 -13.33 -24.75
C LYS A 251 -2.42 -11.83 -24.77
N ARG A 252 -1.48 -11.03 -24.26
CA ARG A 252 -1.64 -9.57 -24.10
C ARG A 252 -0.40 -8.80 -24.50
N LEU A 253 -0.61 -7.69 -25.21
CA LEU A 253 0.38 -6.66 -25.48
C LEU A 253 -0.11 -5.33 -24.91
N ASN A 254 0.75 -4.63 -24.17
CA ASN A 254 0.50 -3.27 -23.69
C ASN A 254 1.49 -2.32 -24.37
N LEU A 255 1.01 -1.42 -25.22
CA LEU A 255 1.84 -0.50 -25.98
C LEU A 255 1.87 0.88 -25.32
N PHE A 256 3.06 1.35 -24.98
CA PHE A 256 3.36 2.67 -24.42
C PHE A 256 4.09 3.49 -25.47
N ILE A 257 3.56 4.65 -25.84
CA ILE A 257 4.03 5.41 -27.01
C ILE A 257 4.47 6.79 -26.60
N ARG A 258 5.78 7.06 -26.72
CA ARG A 258 6.29 8.42 -26.58
C ARG A 258 5.97 9.22 -27.82
N GLN A 259 5.52 10.46 -27.61
CA GLN A 259 5.39 11.39 -28.71
C GLN A 259 6.81 11.77 -29.19
N GLY A 260 7.24 11.12 -30.28
CA GLY A 260 8.51 11.37 -30.94
C GLY A 260 8.49 12.61 -31.83
N LEU A 261 9.24 12.57 -32.93
CA LEU A 261 9.29 13.65 -33.94
C LEU A 261 8.09 13.63 -34.92
N GLU A 262 7.24 12.61 -34.83
CA GLU A 262 6.12 12.39 -35.73
C GLU A 262 4.94 13.31 -35.41
N ASP A 263 4.19 13.67 -36.45
CA ASP A 263 2.93 14.40 -36.33
C ASP A 263 1.84 13.51 -35.69
N CYS A 264 0.95 14.12 -34.91
CA CYS A 264 -0.11 13.40 -34.18
C CYS A 264 -1.00 12.56 -35.09
N ASP A 265 -1.36 13.07 -36.28
CA ASP A 265 -2.24 12.36 -37.20
C ASP A 265 -1.53 11.18 -37.86
N TYR A 266 -0.22 11.33 -38.15
CA TYR A 266 0.60 10.23 -38.68
C TYR A 266 0.88 9.16 -37.63
N LEU A 267 1.19 9.56 -36.39
CA LEU A 267 1.40 8.64 -35.29
C LEU A 267 0.14 7.81 -35.01
N GLN A 268 -1.04 8.42 -35.02
CA GLN A 268 -2.30 7.69 -34.85
C GLN A 268 -2.52 6.66 -35.96
N ARG A 269 -2.18 6.98 -37.23
CA ARG A 269 -2.26 6.00 -38.33
C ARG A 269 -1.32 4.81 -38.10
N TYR A 270 -0.09 5.04 -37.66
CA TYR A 270 0.85 3.96 -37.35
C TYR A 270 0.33 3.04 -36.24
N ILE A 271 -0.33 3.61 -35.22
CA ILE A 271 -0.96 2.87 -34.12
C ILE A 271 -2.13 2.03 -34.64
N ASP A 272 -2.98 2.61 -35.47
CA ASP A 272 -4.15 1.93 -36.02
C ASP A 272 -3.74 0.76 -36.93
N ASP A 273 -2.72 0.96 -37.76
CA ASP A 273 -2.15 -0.09 -38.62
C ASP A 273 -1.52 -1.22 -37.80
N PHE A 274 -0.74 -0.88 -36.77
CA PHE A 274 -0.18 -1.86 -35.84
C PHE A 274 -1.28 -2.64 -35.12
N LYS A 275 -2.28 -1.94 -34.59
CA LYS A 275 -3.42 -2.54 -33.90
C LYS A 275 -4.14 -3.54 -34.79
N LYS A 276 -4.43 -3.15 -36.04
CA LYS A 276 -5.03 -4.02 -37.03
C LYS A 276 -4.19 -5.28 -37.25
N SER A 277 -2.87 -5.14 -37.41
CA SER A 277 -1.97 -6.29 -37.62
C SER A 277 -1.94 -7.28 -36.44
N ILE A 278 -2.08 -6.78 -35.20
CA ILE A 278 -2.15 -7.63 -34.01
C ILE A 278 -3.55 -8.26 -33.85
N GLU A 279 -4.62 -7.51 -34.11
CA GLU A 279 -6.00 -7.99 -33.99
C GLU A 279 -6.37 -9.06 -35.03
N GLU A 280 -5.66 -9.13 -36.17
CA GLU A 280 -5.71 -10.27 -37.09
C GLU A 280 -5.29 -11.60 -36.40
N CYS A 281 -4.57 -11.53 -35.28
CA CYS A 281 -4.29 -12.65 -34.40
C CYS A 281 -5.27 -12.69 -33.22
N GLU A 282 -6.37 -13.45 -33.34
CA GLU A 282 -7.44 -13.56 -32.32
C GLU A 282 -6.96 -13.93 -30.89
N ARG A 283 -5.75 -14.49 -30.78
CA ARG A 283 -5.14 -14.89 -29.51
C ARG A 283 -4.60 -13.70 -28.69
N ILE A 284 -4.21 -12.61 -29.33
CA ILE A 284 -3.48 -11.50 -28.69
C ILE A 284 -4.41 -10.29 -28.55
N ARG A 285 -4.55 -9.79 -27.33
CA ARG A 285 -5.25 -8.53 -27.04
C ARG A 285 -4.25 -7.40 -26.93
N LEU A 286 -4.48 -6.30 -27.66
CA LEU A 286 -3.67 -5.09 -27.58
C LEU A 286 -4.37 -4.01 -26.75
N SER A 287 -3.65 -3.42 -25.81
CA SER A 287 -3.99 -2.13 -25.22
C SER A 287 -2.89 -1.11 -25.58
N TYR A 288 -3.23 0.17 -25.73
CA TYR A 288 -2.22 1.21 -25.94
C TYR A 288 -2.50 2.47 -25.11
N ARG A 289 -1.44 3.19 -24.75
CA ARG A 289 -1.45 4.45 -24.00
C ARG A 289 -0.29 5.33 -24.47
N ILE A 290 -0.44 6.65 -24.30
CA ILE A 290 0.66 7.61 -24.52
C ILE A 290 1.61 7.53 -23.31
N ASP A 291 2.91 7.41 -23.57
CA ASP A 291 4.01 7.49 -22.60
C ASP A 291 4.52 8.94 -22.58
N ASP A 292 4.03 9.72 -21.63
CA ASP A 292 4.43 11.10 -21.36
C ASP A 292 5.64 11.19 -20.40
N ASN A 293 6.42 10.11 -20.28
CA ASN A 293 7.44 9.87 -19.24
C ASN A 293 6.90 9.81 -17.80
N LEU A 294 5.63 10.18 -17.55
CA LEU A 294 4.96 10.00 -16.27
C LEU A 294 4.36 8.58 -16.21
N ILE A 295 3.93 8.03 -17.35
CA ILE A 295 3.14 6.79 -17.42
C ILE A 295 3.85 5.66 -18.19
N SER A 296 4.31 4.68 -17.42
CA SER A 296 4.85 3.39 -17.80
C SER A 296 4.75 2.51 -16.56
N TYR A 297 4.42 1.23 -16.72
CA TYR A 297 4.46 0.26 -15.62
C TYR A 297 5.82 0.28 -14.90
N ALA A 298 6.89 0.72 -15.58
CA ALA A 298 8.21 0.95 -15.07
C ALA A 298 8.57 2.42 -14.73
N SER A 299 8.00 3.48 -15.36
CA SER A 299 8.20 4.89 -14.89
C SER A 299 7.61 5.12 -13.51
N ASP A 300 6.63 4.29 -13.17
CA ASP A 300 6.04 4.12 -11.86
C ASP A 300 7.07 3.79 -10.74
N PHE A 301 8.34 3.50 -11.10
CA PHE A 301 9.47 3.27 -10.18
C PHE A 301 10.60 4.31 -10.31
N GLN A 302 10.38 5.43 -11.00
CA GLN A 302 11.34 6.53 -11.03
C GLN A 302 11.25 7.28 -9.70
N THR A 303 11.96 6.78 -8.71
CA THR A 303 12.22 7.50 -7.47
C THR A 303 13.21 8.62 -7.79
N SER A 304 12.70 9.78 -8.24
CA SER A 304 13.51 10.98 -8.14
C SER A 304 13.80 11.16 -6.65
N VAL A 305 15.08 11.31 -6.32
CA VAL A 305 15.54 11.58 -4.95
C VAL A 305 14.85 12.82 -4.36
N GLU A 306 14.29 13.68 -5.23
CA GLU A 306 13.47 14.84 -4.89
C GLU A 306 12.03 14.48 -4.47
N GLN A 307 11.41 13.39 -4.93
CA GLN A 307 10.06 12.97 -4.48
C GLN A 307 10.05 12.27 -3.10
N LEU A 308 11.18 11.72 -2.64
CA LEU A 308 11.30 11.01 -1.35
C LEU A 308 11.30 11.93 -0.11
N GLN A 309 11.18 13.25 -0.30
CA GLN A 309 11.16 14.22 0.79
C GLN A 309 9.83 14.98 0.91
N HIS A 310 8.90 14.81 -0.03
CA HIS A 310 7.65 15.57 -0.03
C HIS A 310 6.48 14.72 0.48
N GLU A 311 5.79 15.23 1.50
CA GLU A 311 4.52 14.69 2.01
C GLU A 311 3.53 14.57 0.83
N HIS A 312 2.93 13.39 0.65
CA HIS A 312 2.02 13.11 -0.46
C HIS A 312 0.94 14.20 -0.58
N GLU A 313 0.87 14.91 -1.71
CA GLU A 313 0.05 16.14 -1.84
C GLU A 313 -1.41 15.94 -1.44
N TRP A 314 -2.04 14.85 -1.91
CA TRP A 314 -3.40 14.48 -1.51
C TRP A 314 -3.56 14.42 0.02
N ILE A 315 -2.63 13.76 0.72
CA ILE A 315 -2.65 13.62 2.18
C ILE A 315 -2.37 14.98 2.84
N SER A 316 -1.44 15.75 2.29
CA SER A 316 -1.09 17.09 2.76
C SER A 316 -2.30 18.04 2.74
N HIS A 317 -3.04 18.10 1.62
CA HIS A 317 -4.27 18.91 1.52
C HIS A 317 -5.31 18.50 2.57
N MET A 318 -5.52 17.20 2.74
CA MET A 318 -6.45 16.68 3.74
C MET A 318 -5.98 16.98 5.17
N LYS A 319 -4.68 16.89 5.45
CA LYS A 319 -4.08 17.21 6.74
C LYS A 319 -4.26 18.68 7.10
N SER A 320 -3.98 19.60 6.17
CA SER A 320 -4.21 21.04 6.37
C SER A 320 -5.68 21.34 6.65
N PHE A 321 -6.60 20.77 5.85
CA PHE A 321 -8.03 20.95 6.06
C PHE A 321 -8.52 20.36 7.39
N ARG A 322 -7.98 19.19 7.78
CA ARG A 322 -8.24 18.57 9.09
C ARG A 322 -7.75 19.43 10.24
N THR A 323 -6.58 20.06 10.12
CA THR A 323 -6.06 21.00 11.13
C THR A 323 -6.97 22.21 11.28
N PHE A 324 -7.40 22.83 10.18
CA PHE A 324 -8.40 23.89 10.19
C PHE A 324 -9.66 23.47 10.98
N LEU A 325 -10.25 22.31 10.65
CA LEU A 325 -11.45 21.81 11.33
C LEU A 325 -11.23 21.52 12.83
N LYS A 326 -10.07 20.99 13.22
CA LYS A 326 -9.74 20.71 14.64
C LYS A 326 -9.60 21.97 15.48
N ASN A 327 -9.23 23.10 14.87
CA ASN A 327 -9.09 24.38 15.56
C ASN A 327 -10.44 25.07 15.84
N ILE A 328 -11.54 24.56 15.28
CA ILE A 328 -12.88 25.10 15.49
C ILE A 328 -13.41 24.67 16.87
N GLU A 329 -13.61 25.63 17.76
CA GLU A 329 -14.07 25.39 19.13
C GLU A 329 -15.43 24.67 19.19
N ALA A 330 -16.39 25.10 18.36
CA ALA A 330 -17.70 24.47 18.23
C ALA A 330 -17.62 22.99 17.78
N GLY A 331 -16.53 22.58 17.14
CA GLY A 331 -16.31 21.21 16.68
C GLY A 331 -15.68 20.28 17.71
N ARG A 332 -15.19 20.79 18.85
CA ARG A 332 -14.42 20.00 19.84
C ARG A 332 -15.20 18.82 20.44
N SER A 333 -16.50 18.99 20.64
CA SER A 333 -17.39 17.94 21.18
C SER A 333 -17.87 16.96 20.11
N LEU A 334 -17.74 17.31 18.83
CA LEU A 334 -18.19 16.49 17.71
C LEU A 334 -17.17 15.40 17.44
N GLN A 335 -17.66 14.17 17.33
CA GLN A 335 -16.84 12.98 17.11
C GLN A 335 -17.33 12.24 15.88
N VAL A 336 -16.43 11.52 15.21
CA VAL A 336 -16.77 10.56 14.16
C VAL A 336 -16.30 9.18 14.58
N LYS A 337 -17.20 8.20 14.62
CA LYS A 337 -16.88 6.84 15.06
C LYS A 337 -16.52 5.98 13.84
N VAL A 338 -15.31 5.43 13.82
CA VAL A 338 -14.83 4.58 12.73
C VAL A 338 -14.38 3.25 13.31
N ALA A 339 -15.00 2.15 12.86
CA ALA A 339 -14.49 0.81 13.15
C ALA A 339 -13.42 0.42 12.13
N ILE A 340 -12.30 -0.12 12.63
CA ILE A 340 -11.26 -0.77 11.84
C ILE A 340 -11.35 -2.25 12.17
N ILE A 341 -11.74 -3.06 11.18
CA ILE A 341 -11.84 -4.51 11.32
C ILE A 341 -10.63 -5.09 10.63
N ASP A 342 -9.61 -5.51 11.38
CA ASP A 342 -8.29 -5.88 10.85
C ASP A 342 -7.44 -6.67 11.91
N ASP A 343 -6.11 -6.62 11.87
CA ASP A 343 -5.23 -7.48 12.70
C ASP A 343 -5.07 -7.02 14.15
N CYS A 344 -5.05 -5.71 14.46
CA CYS A 344 -4.72 -5.14 15.78
C CYS A 344 -4.53 -3.61 15.77
N VAL A 345 -3.94 -2.99 16.79
CA VAL A 345 -3.37 -1.65 16.73
C VAL A 345 -2.20 -1.50 17.71
N ASP A 346 -1.13 -0.81 17.30
CA ASP A 346 -0.13 -0.26 18.22
C ASP A 346 -0.64 1.08 18.78
N ALA A 347 -1.07 1.08 20.04
CA ALA A 347 -1.57 2.28 20.69
C ALA A 347 -0.46 3.23 21.19
N SER A 348 0.83 2.89 21.00
CA SER A 348 1.96 3.70 21.46
C SER A 348 2.32 4.86 20.53
N LEU A 349 1.77 4.89 19.31
CA LEU A 349 1.98 6.01 18.38
C LEU A 349 1.25 7.27 18.84
N ASP A 350 1.94 8.42 18.83
CA ASP A 350 1.39 9.69 19.34
C ASP A 350 0.11 10.11 18.62
N ILE A 351 0.04 9.84 17.31
CA ILE A 351 -1.14 10.12 16.48
C ILE A 351 -2.36 9.29 16.88
N LEU A 352 -2.15 8.16 17.56
CA LEU A 352 -3.18 7.25 18.07
C LEU A 352 -3.40 7.39 19.58
N GLY A 353 -3.01 8.54 20.15
CA GLY A 353 -3.14 8.83 21.58
C GLY A 353 -4.56 8.63 22.17
N PRO A 354 -4.72 8.82 23.49
CA PRO A 354 -5.85 8.29 24.27
C PRO A 354 -7.24 8.78 23.81
N ASN A 355 -7.32 9.92 23.14
CA ASN A 355 -8.58 10.46 22.63
C ASN A 355 -8.98 9.90 21.26
N VAL A 356 -8.10 9.18 20.57
CA VAL A 356 -8.34 8.60 19.24
C VAL A 356 -8.91 7.20 19.36
N ILE A 357 -8.27 6.29 20.08
CA ILE A 357 -8.81 4.94 20.29
C ILE A 357 -9.93 4.99 21.33
N ALA A 358 -11.11 4.49 20.96
CA ALA A 358 -12.31 4.56 21.80
C ALA A 358 -12.62 3.27 22.52
N SER A 359 -12.47 2.16 21.81
CA SER A 359 -12.69 0.81 22.32
C SER A 359 -12.00 -0.17 21.38
N GLY A 360 -11.80 -1.40 21.86
CA GLY A 360 -11.41 -2.50 21.00
C GLY A 360 -11.96 -3.82 21.51
N MET A 361 -12.09 -4.76 20.58
CA MET A 361 -12.57 -6.11 20.82
C MET A 361 -11.71 -7.08 20.00
N THR A 362 -11.55 -8.30 20.52
CA THR A 362 -10.84 -9.35 19.81
C THR A 362 -11.78 -10.49 19.48
N PHE A 363 -11.67 -10.97 18.25
CA PHE A 363 -12.33 -12.14 17.70
C PHE A 363 -11.28 -13.18 17.28
N CYS A 364 -10.11 -13.14 17.95
CA CYS A 364 -8.91 -13.92 17.66
C CYS A 364 -8.55 -14.79 18.88
N PRO A 365 -9.16 -16.00 19.01
CA PRO A 365 -8.85 -16.91 20.11
C PRO A 365 -7.41 -17.43 19.99
N HIS A 366 -6.81 -17.82 21.12
CA HIS A 366 -5.50 -18.46 21.10
C HIS A 366 -5.61 -19.88 20.53
N GLN A 367 -4.66 -20.30 19.70
CA GLN A 367 -4.71 -21.57 18.95
C GLN A 367 -4.88 -22.86 19.78
N ASN A 368 -4.80 -22.82 21.11
CA ASN A 368 -4.99 -23.99 21.99
C ASN A 368 -5.73 -23.64 23.30
N SER A 369 -6.55 -22.58 23.30
CA SER A 369 -7.30 -22.19 24.50
C SER A 369 -8.65 -21.60 24.15
N ASP A 370 -9.69 -22.13 24.81
CA ASP A 370 -11.05 -21.58 24.74
C ASP A 370 -11.23 -20.35 25.66
N PHE A 371 -10.23 -20.03 26.48
CA PHE A 371 -10.29 -18.94 27.47
C PHE A 371 -9.37 -17.76 27.12
N LEU A 372 -8.21 -18.04 26.52
CA LEU A 372 -7.24 -17.00 26.15
C LEU A 372 -7.55 -16.42 24.78
N VAL A 373 -7.46 -15.09 24.67
CA VAL A 373 -7.65 -14.34 23.42
C VAL A 373 -6.44 -13.46 23.15
N ASN A 374 -6.12 -13.24 21.87
CA ASN A 374 -5.07 -12.31 21.48
C ASN A 374 -5.60 -10.86 21.62
N PRO A 375 -4.97 -9.98 22.41
CA PRO A 375 -5.51 -8.65 22.65
C PRO A 375 -5.45 -7.78 21.37
N TYR A 376 -6.43 -6.89 21.22
CA TYR A 376 -6.49 -5.99 20.06
C TYR A 376 -5.36 -4.94 20.05
N PHE A 377 -4.78 -4.63 21.21
CA PHE A 377 -3.76 -3.59 21.40
C PHE A 377 -2.31 -4.10 21.35
N ALA A 378 -2.11 -5.41 21.16
CA ALA A 378 -0.77 -5.97 20.98
C ALA A 378 -0.66 -6.49 19.55
N PRO A 379 -0.04 -5.73 18.64
CA PRO A 379 -0.06 -6.06 17.24
C PRO A 379 0.91 -7.18 16.86
N SER A 380 0.47 -8.05 15.94
CA SER A 380 1.35 -9.05 15.29
C SER A 380 2.01 -8.54 14.02
N GLY A 381 1.56 -7.39 13.51
CA GLY A 381 2.07 -6.73 12.31
C GLY A 381 1.77 -5.23 12.32
N LYS A 382 2.25 -4.53 11.29
CA LYS A 382 2.07 -3.07 11.15
C LYS A 382 0.78 -2.67 10.43
N HIS A 383 0.04 -3.61 9.85
CA HIS A 383 -0.99 -3.33 8.85
C HIS A 383 -2.15 -2.48 9.40
N SER A 384 -2.86 -2.92 10.43
CA SER A 384 -3.98 -2.12 10.97
C SER A 384 -3.50 -0.84 11.69
N THR A 385 -2.33 -0.85 12.32
CA THR A 385 -1.71 0.36 12.88
C THR A 385 -1.53 1.44 11.81
N GLN A 386 -1.13 1.04 10.60
CA GLN A 386 -1.02 1.92 9.45
C GLN A 386 -2.40 2.45 9.00
N MET A 387 -3.42 1.58 8.96
CA MET A 387 -4.80 2.01 8.65
C MET A 387 -5.32 3.06 9.65
N ALA A 388 -5.16 2.76 10.95
CA ALA A 388 -5.54 3.65 12.03
C ALA A 388 -4.84 5.01 11.92
N THR A 389 -3.53 4.98 11.63
CA THR A 389 -2.72 6.18 11.43
C THR A 389 -3.24 7.02 10.27
N LEU A 390 -3.53 6.42 9.11
CA LEU A 390 -4.02 7.16 7.94
C LEU A 390 -5.41 7.77 8.18
N ILE A 391 -6.32 7.02 8.83
CA ILE A 391 -7.65 7.55 9.20
C ILE A 391 -7.49 8.74 10.16
N ALA A 392 -6.63 8.63 11.19
CA ALA A 392 -6.39 9.68 12.17
C ALA A 392 -5.68 10.93 11.58
N LYS A 393 -4.87 10.75 10.54
CA LYS A 393 -4.24 11.85 9.76
C LYS A 393 -5.29 12.69 9.03
N VAL A 394 -6.31 12.04 8.47
CA VAL A 394 -7.29 12.70 7.58
C VAL A 394 -8.55 13.17 8.31
N CYS A 395 -9.07 12.39 9.26
CA CYS A 395 -10.34 12.68 9.93
C CYS A 395 -10.12 13.56 11.18
N PRO A 396 -10.84 14.70 11.31
CA PRO A 396 -10.88 15.45 12.56
C PRO A 396 -11.67 14.69 13.63
N ASN A 397 -11.21 14.77 14.89
CA ASN A 397 -11.86 14.21 16.08
C ASN A 397 -12.42 12.77 15.91
N VAL A 398 -11.65 11.91 15.26
CA VAL A 398 -12.02 10.51 15.06
C VAL A 398 -11.93 9.71 16.35
N ARG A 399 -12.89 8.78 16.54
CA ARG A 399 -12.95 7.78 17.60
C ARG A 399 -12.89 6.40 16.95
N LEU A 400 -11.74 5.73 17.08
CA LEU A 400 -11.46 4.43 16.46
C LEU A 400 -11.96 3.28 17.35
N TYR A 401 -12.66 2.33 16.72
CA TYR A 401 -13.13 1.09 17.33
C TYR A 401 -12.39 -0.07 16.66
N ILE A 402 -11.47 -0.70 17.39
CA ILE A 402 -10.54 -1.67 16.81
C ILE A 402 -11.05 -3.10 17.02
N ALA A 403 -11.37 -3.80 15.93
CA ALA A 403 -11.76 -5.21 15.98
C ALA A 403 -10.64 -6.08 15.42
N ARG A 404 -9.98 -6.85 16.30
CA ARG A 404 -8.93 -7.81 15.92
C ARG A 404 -9.55 -9.10 15.38
N LEU A 405 -9.17 -9.48 14.17
CA LEU A 405 -9.65 -10.67 13.48
C LEU A 405 -8.83 -11.92 13.80
N ASN A 406 -9.46 -13.08 13.63
CA ASN A 406 -8.74 -14.34 13.64
C ASN A 406 -8.04 -14.55 12.30
N GLU A 407 -6.73 -14.77 12.38
CA GLU A 407 -5.86 -14.97 11.23
C GLU A 407 -5.27 -16.36 11.29
N SER A 408 -5.41 -17.10 10.20
CA SER A 408 -4.66 -18.33 9.99
C SER A 408 -3.53 -18.04 9.02
N THR A 409 -2.30 -18.20 9.48
CA THR A 409 -1.15 -18.45 8.59
C THR A 409 -1.24 -19.92 8.18
N ILE A 410 -1.86 -20.23 7.05
CA ILE A 410 -1.66 -21.57 6.48
C ILE A 410 -0.19 -21.63 6.04
N PHE A 411 0.56 -22.55 6.65
CA PHE A 411 2.01 -22.77 6.55
C PHE A 411 2.57 -22.94 5.12
N ASP A 412 1.71 -22.92 4.10
CA ASP A 412 2.05 -23.32 2.73
C ASP A 412 2.11 -22.14 1.72
N ARG A 413 1.73 -20.90 2.11
CA ARG A 413 1.67 -19.75 1.16
C ARG A 413 2.05 -18.36 1.69
N GLY A 414 2.40 -18.18 2.97
CA GLY A 414 2.73 -16.85 3.53
C GLY A 414 1.59 -15.80 3.41
N ARG A 415 0.37 -16.22 3.04
CA ARG A 415 -0.78 -15.33 2.83
C ARG A 415 -1.57 -15.23 4.12
N ARG A 416 -1.71 -14.00 4.62
CA ARG A 416 -2.66 -13.65 5.68
C ARG A 416 -4.07 -14.06 5.23
N GLN A 417 -4.69 -15.01 5.94
CA GLN A 417 -6.06 -15.43 5.69
C GLN A 417 -6.93 -15.12 6.89
N ILE A 418 -7.89 -14.21 6.68
CA ILE A 418 -8.88 -13.83 7.68
C ILE A 418 -10.04 -14.82 7.63
N THR A 419 -10.51 -15.25 8.80
CA THR A 419 -11.69 -16.12 8.86
C THR A 419 -12.98 -15.32 8.70
N ALA A 420 -13.88 -15.78 7.82
CA ALA A 420 -15.18 -15.15 7.58
C ALA A 420 -16.03 -15.04 8.86
N LYS A 421 -15.95 -16.05 9.74
CA LYS A 421 -16.61 -16.04 11.06
C LYS A 421 -16.17 -14.86 11.92
N SER A 422 -14.86 -14.68 12.13
CA SER A 422 -14.34 -13.57 12.94
C SER A 422 -14.71 -12.21 12.34
N ALA A 423 -14.73 -12.12 11.01
CA ALA A 423 -15.18 -10.91 10.33
C ALA A 423 -16.67 -10.62 10.56
N ALA A 424 -17.53 -11.65 10.54
CA ALA A 424 -18.97 -11.50 10.79
C ALA A 424 -19.25 -10.98 12.21
N GLU A 425 -18.57 -11.57 13.20
CA GLU A 425 -18.65 -11.17 14.61
C GLU A 425 -18.15 -9.73 14.80
N ALA A 426 -17.01 -9.38 14.20
CA ALA A 426 -16.45 -8.04 14.23
C ALA A 426 -17.37 -6.98 13.60
N VAL A 427 -18.01 -7.28 12.47
CA VAL A 427 -18.98 -6.38 11.82
C VAL A 427 -20.19 -6.16 12.74
N ASN A 428 -20.75 -7.22 13.33
CA ASN A 428 -21.88 -7.08 14.26
C ASN A 428 -21.50 -6.26 15.51
N TRP A 429 -20.32 -6.48 16.08
CA TRP A 429 -19.82 -5.65 17.18
C TRP A 429 -19.68 -4.16 16.79
N ALA A 430 -19.18 -3.88 15.59
CA ALA A 430 -19.10 -2.50 15.09
C ALA A 430 -20.49 -1.87 14.95
N VAL A 431 -21.50 -2.63 14.49
CA VAL A 431 -22.90 -2.21 14.44
C VAL A 431 -23.43 -1.88 15.84
N GLU A 432 -23.17 -2.74 16.84
CA GLU A 432 -23.57 -2.53 18.23
C GLU A 432 -22.92 -1.29 18.86
N CYS A 433 -21.66 -1.01 18.50
CA CYS A 433 -20.96 0.21 18.92
C CYS A 433 -21.57 1.49 18.32
N GLY A 434 -22.47 1.36 17.34
CA GLY A 434 -23.12 2.47 16.65
C GLY A 434 -22.11 3.34 15.91
N VAL A 435 -21.15 2.72 15.22
CA VAL A 435 -20.15 3.43 14.43
C VAL A 435 -20.78 4.08 13.20
N ASP A 436 -20.12 5.12 12.68
CA ASP A 436 -20.56 5.79 11.46
C ASP A 436 -19.98 5.13 10.20
N ILE A 437 -18.75 4.63 10.32
CA ILE A 437 -17.98 4.03 9.24
C ILE A 437 -17.39 2.70 9.70
N ILE A 438 -17.39 1.70 8.83
CA ILE A 438 -16.60 0.47 8.95
C ILE A 438 -15.57 0.44 7.83
N SER A 439 -14.30 0.29 8.18
CA SER A 439 -13.18 0.11 7.24
C SER A 439 -12.68 -1.34 7.29
N MET A 440 -12.75 -2.03 6.15
CA MET A 440 -12.27 -3.40 5.97
C MET A 440 -11.15 -3.42 4.93
N SER A 441 -9.91 -3.31 5.39
CA SER A 441 -8.72 -3.19 4.53
C SER A 441 -8.16 -4.56 4.11
N TRP A 442 -9.05 -5.50 3.80
CA TRP A 442 -8.73 -6.88 3.45
C TRP A 442 -9.78 -7.48 2.50
N THR A 443 -9.44 -8.63 1.93
CA THR A 443 -10.35 -9.44 1.12
C THR A 443 -10.34 -10.91 1.59
N ILE A 444 -11.48 -11.59 1.49
CA ILE A 444 -11.59 -13.03 1.66
C ILE A 444 -11.93 -13.62 0.29
N GLU A 445 -11.10 -14.53 -0.19
CA GLU A 445 -11.31 -15.21 -1.47
C GLU A 445 -11.72 -16.67 -1.26
N GLY A 446 -12.68 -17.14 -2.07
CA GLY A 446 -13.16 -18.52 -2.08
C GLY A 446 -14.43 -18.75 -1.25
N GLU A 447 -14.91 -19.99 -1.29
CA GLU A 447 -16.10 -20.40 -0.53
C GLU A 447 -15.70 -20.88 0.87
N ASN A 448 -16.46 -20.45 1.88
CA ASN A 448 -16.29 -20.86 3.27
C ASN A 448 -17.69 -20.93 3.93
N GLU A 449 -17.88 -21.88 4.84
CA GLU A 449 -19.16 -22.12 5.54
C GLU A 449 -19.72 -20.89 6.27
N SER A 450 -18.86 -19.97 6.71
CA SER A 450 -19.21 -18.73 7.40
C SER A 450 -19.39 -17.51 6.48
N ILE A 451 -19.28 -17.67 5.16
CA ILE A 451 -19.55 -16.58 4.20
C ILE A 451 -21.00 -16.05 4.31
N PRO A 452 -22.05 -16.90 4.45
CA PRO A 452 -23.42 -16.41 4.66
C PRO A 452 -23.59 -15.60 5.95
N GLU A 453 -22.86 -15.94 7.00
CA GLU A 453 -22.89 -15.23 8.29
C GLU A 453 -22.28 -13.83 8.15
N LEU A 454 -21.15 -13.73 7.41
CA LEU A 454 -20.53 -12.46 7.08
C LEU A 454 -21.44 -11.61 6.18
N GLU A 455 -22.10 -12.21 5.18
CA GLU A 455 -23.06 -11.50 4.33
C GLU A 455 -24.21 -10.91 5.16
N ALA A 456 -24.77 -11.70 6.09
CA ALA A 456 -25.83 -11.25 6.97
C ALA A 456 -25.39 -10.09 7.88
N ALA A 457 -24.16 -10.12 8.39
CA ALA A 457 -23.58 -9.03 9.19
C ALA A 457 -23.40 -7.75 8.34
N ILE A 458 -22.89 -7.86 7.11
CA ILE A 458 -22.76 -6.73 6.18
C ILE A 458 -24.13 -6.15 5.82
N MET A 459 -25.14 -6.99 5.55
CA MET A 459 -26.52 -6.54 5.33
C MET A 459 -27.11 -5.86 6.56
N ASN A 460 -26.73 -6.29 7.77
CA ASN A 460 -27.16 -5.65 9.02
C ASN A 460 -26.57 -4.24 9.15
N ALA A 461 -25.28 -4.08 8.88
CA ALA A 461 -24.63 -2.77 8.84
C ALA A 461 -25.22 -1.84 7.77
N GLU A 462 -25.50 -2.37 6.56
CA GLU A 462 -26.17 -1.61 5.49
C GLU A 462 -27.55 -1.09 5.95
N ARG A 463 -28.38 -1.94 6.57
CA ARG A 463 -29.71 -1.57 7.11
C ARG A 463 -29.66 -0.48 8.19
N LYS A 464 -28.50 -0.26 8.81
CA LYS A 464 -28.27 0.78 9.82
C LYS A 464 -27.67 2.06 9.23
N ASP A 465 -27.61 2.17 7.90
CA ASP A 465 -26.99 3.28 7.16
C ASP A 465 -25.51 3.53 7.55
N ILE A 466 -24.80 2.48 7.98
CA ILE A 466 -23.36 2.56 8.24
C ILE A 466 -22.62 2.58 6.90
N VAL A 467 -21.68 3.51 6.74
CA VAL A 467 -20.86 3.58 5.52
C VAL A 467 -19.76 2.53 5.62
N MET A 468 -19.73 1.58 4.69
CA MET A 468 -18.74 0.50 4.69
C MET A 468 -17.77 0.65 3.52
N PHE A 469 -16.48 0.59 3.80
CA PHE A 469 -15.41 0.56 2.81
C PHE A 469 -14.72 -0.79 2.82
N CYS A 470 -14.36 -1.29 1.63
CA CYS A 470 -13.51 -2.46 1.48
C CYS A 470 -12.43 -2.27 0.42
N SER A 471 -11.27 -2.90 0.60
CA SER A 471 -10.21 -2.88 -0.40
C SER A 471 -10.55 -3.73 -1.63
N ALA A 472 -10.12 -3.29 -2.81
CA ALA A 472 -9.98 -4.17 -3.96
C ALA A 472 -8.89 -5.23 -3.67
N SER A 473 -8.98 -6.40 -4.32
CA SER A 473 -7.94 -7.42 -4.21
C SER A 473 -6.67 -6.95 -4.91
N ASP A 474 -5.53 -6.96 -4.22
CA ASP A 474 -4.22 -6.63 -4.81
C ASP A 474 -3.54 -7.84 -5.47
N GLN A 475 -4.29 -8.92 -5.72
CA GLN A 475 -3.77 -10.17 -6.33
C GLN A 475 -3.70 -10.10 -7.86
N GLY A 476 -3.94 -8.94 -8.49
CA GLY A 476 -3.93 -8.77 -9.93
C GLY A 476 -4.96 -9.64 -10.65
N HIS A 477 -4.64 -10.08 -11.88
CA HIS A 477 -5.52 -10.91 -12.71
C HIS A 477 -5.85 -12.29 -12.10
N ASN A 478 -5.15 -12.71 -11.04
CA ASN A 478 -5.42 -13.97 -10.33
C ASN A 478 -6.57 -13.86 -9.32
N SER A 479 -7.08 -12.65 -9.05
CA SER A 479 -8.25 -12.46 -8.20
C SER A 479 -9.53 -12.91 -8.90
N ASN A 480 -10.27 -13.81 -8.27
CA ASN A 480 -11.63 -14.12 -8.73
C ASN A 480 -12.61 -13.06 -8.20
N ALA A 481 -12.90 -12.06 -9.04
CA ALA A 481 -13.82 -10.96 -8.73
C ALA A 481 -15.17 -11.42 -8.15
N GLN A 482 -15.67 -12.58 -8.59
CA GLN A 482 -16.98 -13.10 -8.19
C GLN A 482 -16.96 -13.72 -6.79
N SER A 483 -15.80 -14.10 -6.29
CA SER A 483 -15.62 -14.76 -4.98
C SER A 483 -14.70 -13.97 -4.06
N CYS A 484 -14.65 -12.64 -4.23
CA CYS A 484 -13.83 -11.73 -3.43
C CYS A 484 -14.72 -10.90 -2.49
N TYR A 485 -14.82 -11.32 -1.24
CA TYR A 485 -15.69 -10.75 -0.23
C TYR A 485 -14.95 -9.75 0.68
N PRO A 486 -15.63 -8.71 1.20
CA PRO A 486 -17.05 -8.38 1.02
C PRO A 486 -17.35 -7.61 -0.29
N GLY A 487 -16.33 -7.35 -1.12
CA GLY A 487 -16.46 -6.51 -2.31
C GLY A 487 -17.51 -7.00 -3.32
N SER A 488 -17.57 -8.30 -3.57
CA SER A 488 -18.47 -8.93 -4.56
C SER A 488 -19.95 -8.71 -4.27
N TRP A 489 -20.35 -8.52 -3.01
CA TRP A 489 -21.75 -8.27 -2.64
C TRP A 489 -22.24 -6.88 -3.04
N MET A 490 -21.35 -5.99 -3.46
CA MET A 490 -21.71 -4.62 -3.86
C MET A 490 -22.47 -3.87 -2.74
N LYS A 491 -22.21 -4.21 -1.47
CA LYS A 491 -22.76 -3.54 -0.28
C LYS A 491 -21.79 -2.55 0.36
N CYS A 492 -20.50 -2.74 0.11
CA CYS A 492 -19.43 -1.82 0.49
C CYS A 492 -19.07 -0.90 -0.69
N ILE A 493 -18.38 0.20 -0.37
CA ILE A 493 -17.69 1.04 -1.35
C ILE A 493 -16.30 0.44 -1.55
N ARG A 494 -16.02 -0.04 -2.76
CA ARG A 494 -14.74 -0.72 -3.08
C ARG A 494 -13.67 0.31 -3.44
N ILE A 495 -12.51 0.22 -2.81
CA ILE A 495 -11.41 1.17 -2.99
C ILE A 495 -10.19 0.47 -3.56
N GLY A 496 -9.70 0.97 -4.70
CA GLY A 496 -8.43 0.55 -5.29
C GLY A 496 -7.30 1.53 -4.96
N ALA A 497 -6.08 1.02 -4.89
CA ALA A 497 -4.89 1.84 -4.79
C ALA A 497 -4.58 2.60 -6.10
N ALA A 498 -4.06 3.81 -5.93
CA ALA A 498 -3.54 4.64 -6.98
C ALA A 498 -2.21 5.31 -6.58
N THR A 499 -1.48 5.77 -7.60
CA THR A 499 -0.28 6.61 -7.49
C THR A 499 -0.62 8.00 -6.92
N SER A 500 0.39 8.82 -6.68
CA SER A 500 0.21 10.20 -6.22
C SER A 500 -0.50 11.11 -7.22
N THR A 501 -0.46 10.78 -8.52
CA THR A 501 -1.17 11.48 -9.59
C THR A 501 -2.60 10.95 -9.79
N GLY A 502 -2.98 9.93 -9.04
CA GLY A 502 -4.30 9.30 -9.07
C GLY A 502 -4.45 8.14 -10.05
N GLU A 503 -3.38 7.73 -10.71
CA GLU A 503 -3.41 6.59 -11.64
C GLU A 503 -3.56 5.27 -10.89
N LYS A 504 -4.45 4.39 -11.36
CA LYS A 504 -4.67 3.07 -10.75
C LYS A 504 -3.36 2.27 -10.74
N VAL A 505 -3.01 1.69 -9.59
CA VAL A 505 -1.87 0.76 -9.54
C VAL A 505 -2.17 -0.55 -10.27
N THR A 506 -1.10 -1.22 -10.67
CA THR A 506 -1.11 -2.21 -11.75
C THR A 506 -1.62 -3.57 -11.28
N TRP A 507 -1.42 -3.88 -10.00
CA TRP A 507 -1.93 -5.07 -9.33
C TRP A 507 -3.39 -4.94 -8.87
N VAL A 508 -4.01 -3.76 -9.02
CA VAL A 508 -5.46 -3.59 -8.78
C VAL A 508 -6.21 -4.01 -10.04
N PRO A 509 -7.10 -5.01 -9.97
CA PRO A 509 -7.88 -5.48 -11.10
C PRO A 509 -8.79 -4.39 -11.66
N ASP A 510 -8.95 -4.37 -12.97
CA ASP A 510 -9.95 -3.53 -13.62
C ASP A 510 -11.37 -3.92 -13.16
N PHE A 511 -12.25 -2.92 -13.05
CA PHE A 511 -13.68 -3.07 -12.70
C PHE A 511 -13.99 -3.63 -11.30
N GLN A 512 -12.99 -3.85 -10.43
CA GLN A 512 -13.17 -4.32 -9.05
C GLN A 512 -13.14 -3.20 -7.98
N TYR A 513 -13.16 -1.94 -8.39
CA TYR A 513 -13.17 -0.79 -7.49
C TYR A 513 -14.22 0.25 -7.91
N ASP A 514 -14.75 0.98 -6.95
CA ASP A 514 -15.69 2.09 -7.17
C ASP A 514 -14.96 3.44 -7.24
N PHE A 515 -13.87 3.58 -6.48
CA PHE A 515 -12.99 4.76 -6.42
C PHE A 515 -11.52 4.37 -6.25
N LEU A 516 -10.64 5.30 -6.57
CA LEU A 516 -9.19 5.21 -6.39
C LEU A 516 -8.74 6.23 -5.34
N PHE A 517 -7.83 5.80 -4.48
CA PHE A 517 -7.24 6.63 -3.43
C PHE A 517 -5.73 6.39 -3.35
N PRO A 518 -4.96 7.31 -2.72
CA PRO A 518 -3.53 7.11 -2.56
C PRO A 518 -3.24 5.75 -1.91
N GLY A 519 -2.48 4.91 -2.59
CA GLY A 519 -2.18 3.56 -2.11
C GLY A 519 -0.83 3.06 -2.59
N LYS A 520 0.01 3.94 -3.15
CA LYS A 520 1.36 3.61 -3.60
C LYS A 520 2.38 4.51 -2.92
N ASN A 521 3.45 3.90 -2.40
CA ASN A 521 4.58 4.60 -1.78
C ASN A 521 4.13 5.61 -0.71
N ILE A 522 3.23 5.19 0.17
CA ILE A 522 2.74 6.02 1.27
C ILE A 522 3.77 6.01 2.42
N PRO A 523 4.31 7.18 2.83
CA PRO A 523 5.30 7.24 3.90
C PRO A 523 4.67 7.06 5.28
N PHE A 524 5.28 6.19 6.07
CA PHE A 524 5.03 6.05 7.51
C PHE A 524 6.22 6.56 8.29
N MET A 525 5.93 7.40 9.27
CA MET A 525 6.92 8.10 10.08
C MET A 525 6.85 7.59 11.52
N ASP A 526 7.95 7.67 12.24
CA ASP A 526 7.98 7.52 13.69
C ASP A 526 7.47 8.77 14.42
N ASN A 527 7.46 8.70 15.76
CA ASN A 527 7.05 9.80 16.61
C ASN A 527 7.99 11.02 16.47
N GLU A 528 9.24 10.81 16.06
CA GLU A 528 10.22 11.86 15.75
C GLU A 528 10.03 12.50 14.36
N GLY A 529 9.07 12.01 13.56
CA GLY A 529 8.75 12.53 12.23
C GLY A 529 9.69 12.03 11.12
N LYS A 530 10.53 11.04 11.41
CA LYS A 530 11.43 10.42 10.43
C LYS A 530 10.68 9.32 9.69
N VAL A 531 10.82 9.29 8.37
CA VAL A 531 10.25 8.22 7.54
C VAL A 531 10.93 6.89 7.87
N GLN A 532 10.14 5.94 8.38
CA GLN A 532 10.60 4.57 8.66
C GLN A 532 10.37 3.63 7.49
N SER A 533 9.25 3.79 6.78
CA SER A 533 8.87 2.89 5.69
C SER A 533 7.97 3.58 4.67
N TYR A 534 7.96 3.01 3.47
CA TYR A 534 7.02 3.32 2.41
C TYR A 534 6.22 2.06 2.12
N GLU A 535 4.90 2.16 2.14
CA GLU A 535 4.02 1.03 1.89
C GLU A 535 3.11 1.28 0.70
N SER A 536 2.67 0.18 0.07
CA SER A 536 1.70 0.20 -1.02
C SER A 536 0.62 -0.85 -0.80
N GLY A 537 -0.62 -0.54 -1.14
CA GLY A 537 -1.75 -1.45 -1.04
C GLY A 537 -3.10 -0.75 -1.12
N SER A 538 -4.11 -1.45 -1.64
CA SER A 538 -5.50 -1.02 -1.64
C SER A 538 -6.07 -0.90 -0.22
N SER A 539 -5.44 -1.56 0.76
CA SER A 539 -5.70 -1.37 2.19
C SER A 539 -5.48 0.08 2.63
N LEU A 540 -4.32 0.67 2.30
CA LEU A 540 -3.96 2.05 2.61
C LEU A 540 -4.94 3.04 1.97
N ALA A 541 -5.28 2.79 0.70
CA ALA A 541 -6.27 3.56 -0.05
C ALA A 541 -7.65 3.51 0.63
N THR A 542 -8.06 2.33 1.12
CA THR A 542 -9.32 2.13 1.86
C THR A 542 -9.34 2.94 3.16
N ALA A 543 -8.24 2.97 3.91
CA ALA A 543 -8.12 3.78 5.12
C ALA A 543 -8.23 5.28 4.83
N LEU A 544 -7.60 5.78 3.77
CA LEU A 544 -7.72 7.20 3.37
C LEU A 544 -9.14 7.55 2.91
N ALA A 545 -9.82 6.62 2.22
CA ALA A 545 -11.23 6.77 1.88
C ALA A 545 -12.13 6.87 3.11
N ALA A 546 -11.92 5.98 4.11
CA ALA A 546 -12.62 6.06 5.39
C ALA A 546 -12.33 7.38 6.13
N GLY A 547 -11.08 7.84 6.09
CA GLY A 547 -10.68 9.14 6.63
C GLY A 547 -11.41 10.31 5.98
N LEU A 548 -11.46 10.36 4.64
CA LEU A 548 -12.17 11.41 3.90
C LEU A 548 -13.67 11.39 4.19
N ALA A 549 -14.28 10.21 4.21
CA ALA A 549 -15.69 10.05 4.59
C ALA A 549 -15.95 10.57 6.00
N GLY A 550 -15.04 10.30 6.94
CA GLY A 550 -15.12 10.83 8.30
C GLY A 550 -15.04 12.35 8.35
N THR A 551 -14.15 12.96 7.56
CA THR A 551 -14.08 14.42 7.41
C THR A 551 -15.38 15.01 6.89
N LEU A 552 -16.00 14.41 5.87
CA LEU A 552 -17.29 14.86 5.35
C LEU A 552 -18.41 14.79 6.40
N LEU A 553 -18.48 13.69 7.16
CA LEU A 553 -19.43 13.53 8.24
C LEU A 553 -19.21 14.56 9.36
N PHE A 554 -17.95 14.85 9.70
CA PHE A 554 -17.62 15.89 10.68
C PHE A 554 -18.10 17.27 10.22
N CYS A 555 -17.83 17.65 8.97
CA CYS A 555 -18.28 18.92 8.41
C CYS A 555 -19.81 19.05 8.46
N SER A 556 -20.54 17.97 8.12
CA SER A 556 -22.01 17.97 8.19
C SER A 556 -22.51 18.15 9.62
N ARG A 557 -21.91 17.44 10.59
CA ARG A 557 -22.22 17.59 12.01
C ARG A 557 -21.95 19.00 12.52
N LEU A 558 -20.85 19.61 12.08
CA LEU A 558 -20.46 20.95 12.49
C LEU A 558 -21.50 21.98 12.06
N LEU A 559 -21.95 21.94 10.81
CA LEU A 559 -22.97 22.86 10.29
C LEU A 559 -24.32 22.71 11.01
N ILE A 560 -24.66 21.49 11.43
CA ILE A 560 -25.87 21.24 12.22
C ILE A 560 -25.71 21.75 13.65
N HIS A 561 -24.53 21.55 14.24
CA HIS A 561 -24.25 21.97 15.61
C HIS A 561 -24.31 23.49 15.78
N ILE A 562 -23.88 24.24 14.76
CA ILE A 562 -23.99 25.70 14.73
C ILE A 562 -25.37 26.18 14.20
N GLU A 563 -26.33 25.26 14.04
CA GLU A 563 -27.70 25.53 13.61
C GLU A 563 -27.86 26.14 12.20
N MET A 564 -26.86 25.98 11.34
CA MET A 564 -26.87 26.54 9.98
C MET A 564 -27.72 25.71 9.01
N VAL A 565 -27.85 24.41 9.28
CA VAL A 565 -28.70 23.45 8.55
C VAL A 565 -29.50 22.58 9.53
N ASP A 566 -30.62 22.05 9.06
CA ASP A 566 -31.54 21.26 9.90
C ASP A 566 -30.94 19.89 10.29
N GLN A 567 -31.38 19.34 11.44
CA GLN A 567 -30.85 18.07 11.96
C GLN A 567 -31.09 16.88 11.04
N ASP A 568 -32.19 16.87 10.28
CA ASP A 568 -32.53 15.82 9.31
C ASP A 568 -31.49 15.73 8.17
N ASP A 569 -30.75 16.82 7.92
CA ASP A 569 -29.73 16.88 6.89
C ASP A 569 -28.43 16.13 7.30
N SER A 570 -28.26 15.76 8.59
CA SER A 570 -27.12 14.93 9.06
C SER A 570 -27.08 13.55 8.39
N ALA A 571 -28.23 13.05 7.96
CA ALA A 571 -28.35 11.74 7.34
C ALA A 571 -27.92 11.74 5.86
N TYR A 572 -27.61 12.89 5.25
CA TYR A 572 -27.32 12.95 3.81
C TYR A 572 -26.01 12.32 3.38
N LEU A 573 -25.09 12.09 4.30
CA LEU A 573 -23.82 11.41 4.03
C LEU A 573 -23.76 10.00 4.63
N ARG A 574 -24.78 9.60 5.41
CA ARG A 574 -24.92 8.24 5.94
C ARG A 574 -25.37 7.27 4.85
N GLY A 575 -24.90 6.03 4.92
CA GLY A 575 -25.19 4.98 3.96
C GLY A 575 -24.40 5.08 2.65
N LYS A 576 -24.24 3.92 2.00
CA LYS A 576 -23.41 3.73 0.81
C LYS A 576 -23.71 4.72 -0.32
N HIS A 577 -24.94 4.75 -0.83
CA HIS A 577 -25.27 5.48 -2.07
C HIS A 577 -25.00 6.99 -1.96
N LYS A 578 -25.33 7.55 -0.79
CA LYS A 578 -25.13 8.96 -0.45
C LYS A 578 -23.66 9.33 -0.41
N MET A 579 -22.84 8.54 0.28
CA MET A 579 -21.39 8.77 0.33
C MET A 579 -20.74 8.58 -1.05
N GLN A 580 -21.14 7.55 -1.82
CA GLN A 580 -20.64 7.34 -3.19
C GLN A 580 -20.97 8.53 -4.10
N LYS A 581 -22.15 9.13 -3.97
CA LYS A 581 -22.52 10.32 -4.74
C LYS A 581 -21.59 11.50 -4.41
N ALA A 582 -21.30 11.73 -3.12
CA ALA A 582 -20.38 12.77 -2.69
C ALA A 582 -18.96 12.53 -3.23
N PHE A 583 -18.45 11.30 -3.15
CA PHE A 583 -17.16 10.93 -3.73
C PHE A 583 -17.14 11.13 -5.25
N GLY A 584 -18.20 10.69 -5.95
CA GLY A 584 -18.34 10.86 -7.39
C GLY A 584 -18.32 12.33 -7.82
N LYS A 585 -18.88 13.25 -7.01
CA LYS A 585 -18.78 14.70 -7.29
C LYS A 585 -17.35 15.22 -7.22
N MET A 586 -16.52 14.65 -6.37
CA MET A 586 -15.09 14.99 -6.28
C MET A 586 -14.25 14.38 -7.40
N CYS A 587 -14.78 13.39 -8.13
CA CYS A 587 -14.09 12.71 -9.23
C CYS A 587 -14.53 13.31 -10.58
N GLN A 588 -13.97 14.46 -10.96
CA GLN A 588 -14.24 15.13 -12.24
C GLN A 588 -13.02 15.02 -13.19
N GLY A 589 -13.24 15.20 -14.50
CA GLY A 589 -12.15 15.21 -15.49
C GLY A 589 -11.75 13.83 -16.05
N THR A 590 -10.49 13.70 -16.47
CA THR A 590 -9.96 12.53 -17.19
C THR A 590 -9.87 11.27 -16.33
N ASN A 591 -9.78 11.40 -15.00
CA ASN A 591 -9.72 10.29 -14.06
C ASN A 591 -10.97 10.23 -13.18
N SER A 592 -12.05 9.71 -13.76
CA SER A 592 -13.42 9.69 -13.20
C SER A 592 -13.61 8.94 -11.86
N LYS A 593 -12.54 8.41 -11.26
CA LYS A 593 -12.57 7.57 -10.05
C LYS A 593 -11.69 8.10 -8.92
N TRP A 594 -10.93 9.17 -9.14
CA TRP A 594 -10.02 9.77 -8.16
C TRP A 594 -10.58 11.07 -7.57
N PRO A 595 -10.77 11.17 -6.24
CA PRO A 595 -11.22 12.41 -5.62
C PRO A 595 -10.16 13.51 -5.66
N LEU A 596 -10.46 14.61 -6.36
CA LEU A 596 -9.58 15.76 -6.54
C LEU A 596 -9.59 16.67 -5.28
N VAL A 597 -9.00 16.21 -4.18
CA VAL A 597 -9.09 16.89 -2.87
C VAL A 597 -8.57 18.33 -2.87
N ASP A 598 -7.59 18.69 -3.68
CA ASP A 598 -7.14 20.10 -3.78
C ASP A 598 -8.27 21.03 -4.26
N GLN A 599 -9.08 20.57 -5.22
CA GLN A 599 -10.18 21.37 -5.78
C GLN A 599 -11.34 21.59 -4.81
N TYR A 600 -11.35 20.92 -3.65
CA TYR A 600 -12.43 20.98 -2.67
C TYR A 600 -11.94 21.43 -1.29
N PHE A 601 -10.84 20.86 -0.82
CA PHE A 601 -10.29 21.06 0.53
C PHE A 601 -8.95 21.81 0.52
N GLY A 602 -8.40 22.08 -0.67
CA GLY A 602 -7.18 22.84 -0.90
C GLY A 602 -7.46 24.19 -1.56
N SER A 603 -6.89 24.41 -2.73
CA SER A 603 -7.06 25.61 -3.56
C SER A 603 -8.52 25.98 -3.80
N GLY A 604 -9.42 25.00 -3.95
CA GLY A 604 -10.84 25.23 -4.14
C GLY A 604 -11.52 25.89 -2.95
N PHE A 605 -11.24 25.39 -1.74
CA PHE A 605 -11.77 25.98 -0.50
C PHE A 605 -11.31 27.42 -0.34
N LYS A 606 -10.01 27.69 -0.59
CA LYS A 606 -9.45 29.05 -0.55
C LYS A 606 -10.15 29.99 -1.52
N ARG A 607 -10.41 29.53 -2.76
CA ARG A 607 -11.15 30.31 -3.76
C ARG A 607 -12.57 30.63 -3.30
N MET A 608 -13.27 29.66 -2.71
CA MET A 608 -14.62 29.88 -2.17
C MET A 608 -14.61 30.89 -1.01
N LEU A 609 -13.63 30.80 -0.10
CA LEU A 609 -13.43 31.75 0.99
C LEU A 609 -13.24 33.17 0.45
N SER A 610 -12.32 33.36 -0.50
CA SER A 610 -12.07 34.68 -1.09
C SER A 610 -13.30 35.25 -1.80
N ASN A 611 -14.09 34.42 -2.49
CA ASN A 611 -15.32 34.85 -3.16
C ASN A 611 -16.40 35.27 -2.15
N ASN A 612 -16.57 34.51 -1.07
CA ASN A 612 -17.53 34.83 -0.01
C ASN A 612 -17.10 36.11 0.75
N ALA A 613 -15.80 36.28 1.02
CA ALA A 613 -15.26 37.49 1.63
C ALA A 613 -15.43 38.75 0.75
N LEU A 614 -15.22 38.62 -0.55
CA LEU A 614 -15.49 39.69 -1.52
C LEU A 614 -16.96 40.10 -1.51
N THR A 615 -17.86 39.11 -1.46
CA THR A 615 -19.30 39.35 -1.45
C THR A 615 -19.79 40.04 -0.17
N GLU A 616 -19.21 39.69 0.98
CA GLU A 616 -19.64 40.25 2.28
C GLU A 616 -18.93 41.56 2.65
N ASN A 617 -17.61 41.65 2.41
CA ASN A 617 -16.77 42.73 2.94
C ASN A 617 -16.04 43.55 1.87
N GLY A 618 -16.19 43.23 0.58
CA GLY A 618 -15.56 43.95 -0.53
C GLY A 618 -14.04 43.81 -0.64
N LYS A 619 -13.42 42.90 0.13
CA LYS A 619 -11.98 42.65 0.13
C LYS A 619 -11.68 41.17 -0.09
N ALA A 620 -10.77 40.87 -1.03
CA ALA A 620 -10.29 39.52 -1.26
C ALA A 620 -9.28 39.10 -0.18
N ILE A 621 -9.30 37.81 0.18
CA ILE A 621 -8.30 37.22 1.06
C ILE A 621 -7.04 36.89 0.24
N HIS A 622 -5.86 37.13 0.81
CA HIS A 622 -4.56 36.86 0.17
C HIS A 622 -4.35 35.36 -0.09
N SER A 623 -3.87 35.03 -1.29
CA SER A 623 -3.67 33.64 -1.76
C SER A 623 -2.57 32.85 -1.05
N GLY A 624 -1.68 33.52 -0.31
CA GLY A 624 -0.53 32.91 0.36
C GLY A 624 -0.82 32.27 1.72
N VAL A 625 -1.99 32.51 2.30
CA VAL A 625 -2.35 32.00 3.65
C VAL A 625 -2.68 30.50 3.57
N SER A 626 -2.17 29.72 4.54
CA SER A 626 -2.48 28.29 4.61
C SER A 626 -3.90 28.05 5.16
N ILE A 627 -4.53 26.93 4.80
CA ILE A 627 -5.95 26.69 5.17
C ILE A 627 -6.13 26.58 6.68
N ASP A 628 -5.15 26.00 7.35
CA ASP A 628 -5.09 25.83 8.80
C ASP A 628 -4.93 27.14 9.58
N GLU A 629 -4.64 28.26 8.90
CA GLU A 629 -4.50 29.59 9.50
C GLU A 629 -5.80 30.41 9.44
N PHE A 630 -6.84 29.95 8.74
CA PHE A 630 -8.10 30.69 8.64
C PHE A 630 -8.91 30.67 9.93
N SER A 631 -9.53 31.81 10.25
CA SER A 631 -10.46 31.96 11.36
C SER A 631 -11.79 31.26 11.10
N TRP A 632 -12.43 30.82 12.19
CA TRP A 632 -13.81 30.36 12.16
C TRP A 632 -14.77 31.54 12.38
N ASP A 633 -15.35 32.05 11.30
CA ASP A 633 -16.22 33.23 11.25
C ASP A 633 -17.39 32.97 10.27
N THR A 634 -18.25 33.97 10.05
CA THR A 634 -19.42 33.85 9.17
C THR A 634 -19.03 33.49 7.73
N ILE A 635 -17.90 33.98 7.23
CA ILE A 635 -17.42 33.71 5.87
C ILE A 635 -16.98 32.25 5.76
N SER A 636 -16.21 31.75 6.72
CA SER A 636 -15.74 30.35 6.69
C SER A 636 -16.86 29.35 6.99
N GLN A 637 -17.85 29.71 7.81
CA GLN A 637 -19.08 28.95 7.99
C GLN A 637 -19.88 28.82 6.69
N LYS A 638 -20.15 29.95 6.01
CA LYS A 638 -20.81 29.98 4.70
C LYS A 638 -20.06 29.16 3.66
N THR A 639 -18.73 29.29 3.64
CA THR A 639 -17.88 28.55 2.71
C THR A 639 -17.92 27.05 2.95
N LEU A 640 -17.93 26.60 4.20
CA LEU A 640 -18.09 25.18 4.54
C LEU A 640 -19.46 24.64 4.09
N PHE A 641 -20.52 25.43 4.25
CA PHE A 641 -21.85 25.08 3.74
C PHE A 641 -21.88 24.97 2.22
N ASP A 642 -21.34 25.95 1.50
CA ASP A 642 -21.31 25.94 0.04
C ASP A 642 -20.50 24.73 -0.47
N LEU A 643 -19.40 24.40 0.21
CA LEU A 643 -18.58 23.23 -0.09
C LEU A 643 -19.42 21.95 0.02
N LEU A 644 -20.06 21.72 1.17
CA LEU A 644 -20.89 20.52 1.36
C LEU A 644 -22.09 20.49 0.42
N LYS A 645 -22.73 21.63 0.16
CA LYS A 645 -23.82 21.75 -0.80
C LYS A 645 -23.38 21.34 -2.21
N SER A 646 -22.15 21.68 -2.62
CA SER A 646 -21.61 21.26 -3.92
C SER A 646 -21.47 19.73 -4.06
N LEU A 647 -21.23 19.03 -2.93
CA LEU A 647 -21.04 17.58 -2.88
C LEU A 647 -22.37 16.81 -2.77
N ILE A 648 -23.31 17.34 -1.98
CA ILE A 648 -24.59 16.68 -1.68
C ILE A 648 -25.67 17.05 -2.73
N GLY A 649 -25.58 18.26 -3.29
CA GLY A 649 -26.55 18.89 -4.19
C GLY A 649 -27.60 19.73 -3.47
N ASP A 650 -28.59 20.22 -4.21
CA ASP A 650 -29.63 21.19 -3.75
C ASP A 650 -30.56 20.69 -2.62
N ARG A 651 -30.35 19.47 -2.11
CA ARG A 651 -31.09 18.95 -0.96
C ARG A 651 -30.68 19.64 0.34
N MET A 652 -29.43 20.11 0.43
CA MET A 652 -28.96 20.86 1.60
C MET A 652 -29.45 22.31 1.54
N LYS A 653 -30.22 22.74 2.54
CA LYS A 653 -30.82 24.08 2.60
C LYS A 653 -30.40 24.80 3.88
N LEU A 654 -30.25 26.12 3.79
CA LEU A 654 -30.12 26.95 4.99
C LEU A 654 -31.39 26.82 5.82
N ARG A 655 -31.21 26.70 7.14
CA ARG A 655 -32.33 26.77 8.07
C ARG A 655 -33.03 28.11 7.89
N LYS A 656 -34.34 28.10 7.66
CA LYS A 656 -35.13 29.34 7.64
C LYS A 656 -35.36 29.77 9.08
N ASN A 657 -34.90 30.96 9.42
CA ASN A 657 -35.16 31.61 10.72
C ASN A 657 -36.65 31.69 11.01
#